data_AF-A0A1Q2CXM1-F1
#
_entry.id   AF-A0A1Q2CXM1-F1
#
_cell.length_a   1.000
_cell.length_b   1.000
_cell.length_c   1.000
_cell.angle_alpha   90.00
_cell.angle_beta   90.00
_cell.angle_gamma   90.00
#
_symmetry.space_group_name_H-M   'P 1'
#
loop_
_entity.id
_entity.type
_entity.pdbx_description
1 polymer ?
#
loop_
_entity_poly.entity_id
_entity_poly.type
_entity_poly.pdbx_seq_one_letter_code
_entity_poly.pdbx_strand_id
1 'polypeptide(L)'
;MTWSGSDVVVIAARRPVAVALQAVLHDWMVQGLVNPCRIVDLDSMVDGQPAIPSTVLEAGAARTAALQQDLAHTRVGIIRLAIVGVVDEEETAVNPRQAAAVLEAIRQTVPSAPIVQLNVSAGSPGADWSTRALTIFGWHNLAVSPEESVAPSQGSAPLTRSLDDPRWLLLLTGTLCSLTGLWPGQEHAPFDDRQAPSGGLIVPVRAFSRSLSSGSVQDALAQRLVSVHDRYPTPRVDASYALSIDDEASAAVNMAEQLLTKHVDVMPRVRHRTPPPAPQKVGALEAIKQFVSFAGKALASAPRNAIDALNRSVSQATANAVQNAVFGGADSGFAVVVRGVRADGSSATWAEYEQYLDSVIRRAAQGGELPPVAQKPQLWLDFIDGGMTLLDAGSRSAELPPRTLGSQRAVITTTDRVSADPADTFTLPPSLAAFLPNWRIEAGDDIAVGRLFERLDHLAQSQPHLGQAVSAERNRLREWANRVRGSYAGHIGRRLGDAHRATIAEVQELTDLAERLSAAPPAPDSIQEEQDELVSHVRVMSAVSVSLIAIFIALTALSVLGWPWLVVAIVAIIGAWAGVGSWLHVKSSAKVYAYLNKVRASTTELDDATRHRIEALEDLRRISRAYRQYLDWSRAFGAFIHAPLGHASASAERQLHVGQGMPLNLAIGVAVPDEEAVEDVANRWRGELFRVGWLSDAWRSFVTDLPASLGNLRHHLQQDPNLLGNDPAIDGVPVLTRWSTALAESVDTRQLPQATGNRIIELTRTDAEARDRLLSRVLVRDGRGTPREVSRTDFIEGLDRSEVLGSFQPGLFNAAGAVVDIRQVRHTLSQEDATGLDVALVVVQLGGAYDPANLAGTQRPPEEPQSLQSSSDTFI
;
A
#
# COMPACT_ATOMS: atom_id res chain seq x y z
N MET A 1 -8.73 2.06 19.56
CA MET A 1 -8.76 3.54 19.48
C MET A 1 -9.20 4.06 20.84
N THR A 2 -8.34 4.78 21.56
CA THR A 2 -8.64 5.37 22.87
C THR A 2 -9.18 6.78 22.68
N TRP A 3 -10.41 7.01 23.12
CA TRP A 3 -11.05 8.32 23.08
C TRP A 3 -10.36 9.27 24.07
N SER A 4 -9.77 10.34 23.54
CA SER A 4 -9.43 11.55 24.30
C SER A 4 -10.70 12.40 24.42
N GLY A 5 -11.64 11.98 25.27
CA GLY A 5 -12.64 12.88 25.84
C GLY A 5 -12.05 13.47 27.12
N SER A 6 -12.00 14.80 27.22
CA SER A 6 -11.43 15.54 28.34
C SER A 6 -12.24 15.45 29.65
N ASP A 7 -13.21 14.56 29.74
CA ASP A 7 -14.19 14.51 30.80
C ASP A 7 -13.77 13.49 31.85
N VAL A 8 -13.69 13.93 33.11
CA VAL A 8 -13.25 13.11 34.23
C VAL A 8 -14.41 12.85 35.16
N VAL A 9 -14.75 11.58 35.38
CA VAL A 9 -15.72 11.15 36.38
C VAL A 9 -15.00 10.64 37.63
N VAL A 10 -15.39 11.19 38.80
CA VAL A 10 -14.92 10.77 40.11
C VAL A 10 -16.13 10.34 40.94
N ILE A 11 -16.16 9.07 41.36
CA ILE A 11 -17.19 8.51 42.23
C ILE A 11 -16.54 8.22 43.58
N ALA A 12 -17.13 8.74 44.66
CA ALA A 12 -16.58 8.65 45.99
C ALA A 12 -17.65 8.17 46.96
N ALA A 13 -17.36 7.10 47.70
CA ALA A 13 -18.30 6.45 48.62
C ALA A 13 -17.55 5.85 49.82
N ARG A 14 -18.28 5.49 50.88
CA ARG A 14 -17.71 4.73 52.00
C ARG A 14 -17.29 3.33 51.56
N ARG A 15 -16.32 2.71 52.25
CA ARG A 15 -15.65 1.47 51.79
C ARG A 15 -16.60 0.36 51.34
N PRO A 16 -17.67 0.00 52.07
CA PRO A 16 -18.56 -1.08 51.65
C PRO A 16 -19.22 -0.82 50.29
N VAL A 17 -19.58 0.44 50.02
CA VAL A 17 -20.24 0.87 48.77
C VAL A 17 -19.21 1.07 47.67
N ALA A 18 -18.06 1.71 47.97
CA ALA A 18 -17.00 1.97 47.01
C ALA A 18 -16.45 0.67 46.39
N VAL A 19 -16.20 -0.36 47.22
CA VAL A 19 -15.72 -1.67 46.75
C VAL A 19 -16.75 -2.35 45.86
N ALA A 20 -18.04 -2.30 46.23
CA ALA A 20 -19.12 -2.88 45.44
C ALA A 20 -19.29 -2.19 44.08
N LEU A 21 -19.28 -0.85 44.05
CA LEU A 21 -19.33 -0.07 42.81
C LEU A 21 -18.10 -0.31 41.94
N GLN A 22 -16.91 -0.38 42.54
CA GLN A 22 -15.67 -0.65 41.83
C GLN A 22 -15.72 -2.00 41.11
N ALA A 23 -16.23 -3.05 41.77
CA ALA A 23 -16.33 -4.38 41.16
C ALA A 23 -17.22 -4.37 39.91
N VAL A 24 -18.42 -3.78 40.00
CA VAL A 24 -19.36 -3.70 38.87
C VAL A 24 -18.79 -2.84 37.74
N LEU A 25 -18.26 -1.65 38.06
CA LEU A 25 -17.71 -0.73 37.06
C LEU A 25 -16.47 -1.29 36.39
N HIS A 26 -15.61 -2.02 37.11
CA HIS A 26 -14.48 -2.72 36.53
C HIS A 26 -14.94 -3.77 35.52
N ASP A 27 -15.91 -4.62 35.87
CA ASP A 27 -16.43 -5.64 34.97
C ASP A 27 -17.10 -5.04 33.73
N TRP A 28 -17.87 -3.96 33.90
CA TRP A 28 -18.47 -3.23 32.79
C TRP A 28 -17.40 -2.58 31.90
N MET A 29 -16.34 -2.03 32.49
CA MET A 29 -15.26 -1.39 31.74
C MET A 29 -14.42 -2.38 30.95
N VAL A 30 -14.09 -3.54 31.52
CA VAL A 30 -13.39 -4.62 30.81
C VAL A 30 -14.20 -5.08 29.59
N GLN A 31 -15.52 -5.04 29.68
CA GLN A 31 -16.43 -5.35 28.57
C GLN A 31 -16.69 -4.15 27.64
N GLY A 32 -16.11 -2.98 27.92
CA GLY A 32 -16.28 -1.77 27.12
C GLY A 32 -17.67 -1.14 27.21
N LEU A 33 -18.42 -1.41 28.28
CA LEU A 33 -19.77 -0.91 28.52
C LEU A 33 -19.81 0.46 29.21
N VAL A 34 -18.70 0.90 29.81
CA VAL A 34 -18.56 2.21 30.46
C VAL A 34 -17.20 2.83 30.16
N ASN A 35 -17.16 4.16 30.12
CA ASN A 35 -15.94 4.96 29.96
C ASN A 35 -15.05 4.92 31.22
N PRO A 36 -13.75 5.24 31.10
CA PRO A 36 -12.82 5.29 32.24
C PRO A 36 -13.30 6.20 33.38
N CYS A 37 -13.10 5.78 34.63
CA CYS A 37 -13.56 6.52 35.81
C CYS A 37 -12.63 6.32 37.02
N ARG A 38 -12.78 7.17 38.04
CA ARG A 38 -12.01 7.10 39.29
C ARG A 38 -12.92 6.78 40.47
N ILE A 39 -12.53 5.81 41.28
CA ILE A 39 -13.23 5.43 42.51
C ILE A 39 -12.40 5.87 43.72
N VAL A 40 -13.03 6.58 44.66
CA VAL A 40 -12.42 7.02 45.92
C VAL A 40 -13.12 6.33 47.09
N ASP A 41 -12.35 5.61 47.91
CA ASP A 41 -12.80 5.10 49.19
C ASP A 41 -12.69 6.19 50.27
N LEU A 42 -13.83 6.73 50.70
CA LEU A 42 -13.88 7.80 51.71
C LEU A 42 -13.35 7.38 53.08
N ASP A 43 -13.32 6.08 53.38
CA ASP A 43 -12.79 5.55 54.65
C ASP A 43 -11.27 5.31 54.58
N SER A 44 -10.66 5.48 53.39
CA SER A 44 -9.21 5.45 53.20
C SER A 44 -8.54 6.82 53.38
N MET A 45 -9.35 7.89 53.49
CA MET A 45 -8.84 9.24 53.69
C MET A 45 -8.34 9.41 55.12
N VAL A 46 -7.12 9.92 55.27
CA VAL A 46 -6.50 10.21 56.57
C VAL A 46 -6.43 11.72 56.76
N ASP A 47 -6.96 12.20 57.88
CA ASP A 47 -6.93 13.62 58.23
C ASP A 47 -5.49 14.18 58.20
N GLY A 48 -5.29 15.28 57.47
CA GLY A 48 -3.99 15.95 57.36
C GLY A 48 -3.04 15.39 56.29
N GLN A 49 -3.39 14.30 55.60
CA GLN A 49 -2.66 13.87 54.41
C GLN A 49 -3.23 14.52 53.15
N PRO A 50 -2.39 15.17 52.31
CA PRO A 50 -2.88 15.86 51.13
C PRO A 50 -3.26 14.88 50.01
N ALA A 51 -2.67 13.68 49.94
CA ALA A 51 -2.94 12.72 48.86
C ALA A 51 -4.19 11.89 49.17
N ILE A 52 -5.18 11.91 48.28
CA ILE A 52 -6.39 11.08 48.38
C ILE A 52 -6.17 9.81 47.54
N PRO A 53 -6.17 8.61 48.15
CA PRO A 53 -6.10 7.36 47.40
C PRO A 53 -7.30 7.19 46.48
N SER A 54 -7.05 6.82 45.22
CA SER A 54 -8.09 6.53 44.23
C SER A 54 -7.72 5.31 43.39
N THR A 55 -8.71 4.57 42.95
CA THR A 55 -8.56 3.54 41.92
C THR A 55 -8.97 4.13 40.58
N VAL A 56 -8.04 4.20 39.64
CA VAL A 56 -8.32 4.57 38.25
C VAL A 56 -8.65 3.31 37.49
N LEU A 57 -9.86 3.27 36.95
CA LEU A 57 -10.32 2.19 36.10
C LEU A 57 -10.13 2.64 34.64
N GLU A 58 -9.35 1.89 33.87
CA GLU A 58 -9.09 2.10 32.43
C GLU A 58 -9.31 0.79 31.64
N ALA A 59 -9.41 0.89 30.30
CA ALA A 59 -9.61 -0.27 29.44
C ALA A 59 -8.48 -1.30 29.61
N GLY A 60 -8.78 -2.42 30.27
CA GLY A 60 -7.86 -3.54 30.51
C GLY A 60 -6.97 -3.43 31.75
N ALA A 61 -7.11 -2.38 32.59
CA ALA A 61 -6.34 -2.25 33.82
C ALA A 61 -7.07 -1.43 34.91
N ALA A 62 -6.96 -1.88 36.16
CA ALA A 62 -7.25 -1.07 37.34
C ALA A 62 -5.91 -0.72 38.02
N ARG A 63 -5.67 0.57 38.28
CA ARG A 63 -4.46 1.03 38.98
C ARG A 63 -4.81 1.93 40.14
N THR A 64 -4.11 1.76 41.25
CA THR A 64 -4.22 2.69 42.39
C THR A 64 -3.30 3.88 42.15
N ALA A 65 -3.82 5.09 42.33
CA ALA A 65 -3.08 6.35 42.21
C ALA A 65 -3.60 7.39 43.20
N ALA A 66 -2.77 8.37 43.56
CA ALA A 66 -3.26 9.55 44.25
C ALA A 66 -4.12 10.36 43.27
N LEU A 67 -5.36 10.71 43.68
CA LEU A 67 -6.33 11.42 42.85
C LEU A 67 -5.72 12.69 42.24
N GLN A 68 -5.00 13.47 43.05
CA GLN A 68 -4.39 14.71 42.62
C GLN A 68 -3.30 14.49 41.56
N GLN A 69 -2.45 13.48 41.75
CA GLN A 69 -1.39 13.17 40.80
C GLN A 69 -1.96 12.73 39.44
N ASP A 70 -3.02 11.90 39.47
CA ASP A 70 -3.69 11.44 38.26
C ASP A 70 -4.35 12.58 37.48
N LEU A 71 -5.09 13.45 38.19
CA LEU A 71 -5.75 14.61 37.59
C LEU A 71 -4.75 15.62 37.02
N ALA A 72 -3.60 15.82 37.67
CA ALA A 72 -2.56 16.74 37.18
C ALA A 72 -1.91 16.27 35.87
N HIS A 73 -1.91 14.97 35.58
CA HIS A 73 -1.36 14.39 34.34
C HIS A 73 -2.42 14.16 33.26
N THR A 74 -3.70 14.43 33.55
CA THR A 74 -4.81 14.22 32.62
C THR A 74 -5.26 15.57 32.05
N ARG A 75 -5.56 15.62 30.75
CA ARG A 75 -6.17 16.82 30.15
C ARG A 75 -7.65 16.86 30.54
N VAL A 76 -8.00 17.77 31.45
CA VAL A 76 -9.35 17.91 32.00
C VAL A 76 -10.11 19.08 31.36
N GLY A 77 -11.29 18.81 30.84
CA GLY A 77 -12.26 19.75 30.29
C GLY A 77 -13.41 19.99 31.27
N ILE A 78 -13.93 18.94 31.91
CA ILE A 78 -14.95 19.01 32.98
C ILE A 78 -14.73 17.87 33.98
N ILE A 79 -15.07 18.10 35.25
CA ILE A 79 -15.04 17.08 36.30
C ILE A 79 -16.46 16.85 36.82
N ARG A 80 -16.91 15.60 36.79
CA ARG A 80 -18.18 15.17 37.37
C ARG A 80 -17.90 14.40 38.65
N LEU A 81 -18.15 15.04 39.80
CA LEU A 81 -17.94 14.46 41.12
C LEU A 81 -19.28 13.93 41.66
N ALA A 82 -19.36 12.63 41.92
CA ALA A 82 -20.50 12.00 42.57
C ALA A 82 -20.11 11.43 43.94
N ILE A 83 -20.66 12.02 45.00
CA ILE A 83 -20.58 11.50 46.37
C ILE A 83 -21.77 10.58 46.58
N VAL A 84 -21.52 9.32 46.94
CA VAL A 84 -22.57 8.29 47.03
C VAL A 84 -22.72 7.81 48.47
N GLY A 85 -23.90 8.03 49.04
CA GLY A 85 -24.30 7.53 50.36
C GLY A 85 -25.45 6.53 50.26
N VAL A 86 -25.41 5.48 51.08
CA VAL A 86 -26.49 4.50 51.18
C VAL A 86 -27.14 4.61 52.56
N VAL A 87 -28.46 4.83 52.61
CA VAL A 87 -29.18 5.21 53.83
C VAL A 87 -29.64 4.01 54.68
N ASP A 88 -29.51 2.77 54.20
CA ASP A 88 -29.93 1.56 54.93
C ASP A 88 -29.19 1.41 56.27
N GLU A 89 -27.91 1.78 56.30
CA GLU A 89 -27.02 1.61 57.44
C GLU A 89 -26.21 2.89 57.69
N GLU A 90 -25.89 3.19 58.95
CA GLU A 90 -25.05 4.34 59.30
C GLU A 90 -23.61 4.18 58.76
N GLU A 91 -23.13 2.94 58.66
CA GLU A 91 -21.82 2.61 58.10
C GLU A 91 -21.69 2.88 56.60
N THR A 92 -22.80 3.12 55.91
CA THR A 92 -22.82 3.43 54.48
C THR A 92 -23.27 4.85 54.17
N ALA A 93 -23.69 5.61 55.19
CA ALA A 93 -24.02 7.02 55.07
C ALA A 93 -22.74 7.87 55.05
N VAL A 94 -22.70 8.89 54.18
CA VAL A 94 -21.55 9.78 54.01
C VAL A 94 -21.72 11.02 54.87
N ASN A 95 -20.63 11.49 55.49
CA ASN A 95 -20.64 12.74 56.25
C ASN A 95 -20.26 13.97 55.38
N PRO A 96 -20.68 15.20 55.75
CA PRO A 96 -20.36 16.40 54.97
C PRO A 96 -18.86 16.71 54.88
N ARG A 97 -18.06 16.36 55.89
CA ARG A 97 -16.62 16.65 55.93
C ARG A 97 -15.85 15.85 54.87
N GLN A 98 -16.21 14.57 54.71
CA GLN A 98 -15.65 13.68 53.69
C GLN A 98 -15.95 14.22 52.28
N ALA A 99 -17.19 14.64 52.02
CA ALA A 99 -17.58 15.22 50.73
C ALA A 99 -16.82 16.52 50.42
N ALA A 100 -16.69 17.41 51.40
CA ALA A 100 -15.94 18.65 51.25
C ALA A 100 -14.44 18.41 51.00
N ALA A 101 -13.83 17.43 51.67
CA ALA A 101 -12.42 17.10 51.51
C ALA A 101 -12.07 16.68 50.07
N VAL A 102 -12.92 15.83 49.44
CA VAL A 102 -12.72 15.40 48.05
C VAL A 102 -12.88 16.58 47.08
N LEU A 103 -13.89 17.43 47.28
CA LEU A 103 -14.11 18.59 46.43
C LEU A 103 -12.93 19.58 46.51
N GLU A 104 -12.44 19.87 47.71
CA GLU A 104 -11.30 20.77 47.91
C GLU A 104 -10.03 20.23 47.26
N ALA A 105 -9.76 18.93 47.39
CA ALA A 105 -8.63 18.28 46.72
C ALA A 105 -8.68 18.42 45.19
N ILE A 106 -9.88 18.26 44.59
CA ILE A 106 -10.07 18.43 43.14
C ILE A 106 -9.87 19.91 42.74
N ARG A 107 -10.48 20.85 43.47
CA ARG A 107 -10.37 22.30 43.20
C ARG A 107 -8.94 22.82 43.29
N GLN A 108 -8.18 22.34 44.26
CA GLN A 108 -6.77 22.71 44.44
C GLN A 108 -5.88 22.16 43.31
N THR A 109 -6.25 21.02 42.73
CA THR A 109 -5.45 20.37 41.69
C THR A 109 -5.75 20.91 40.29
N VAL A 110 -7.03 21.15 39.99
CA VAL A 110 -7.49 21.57 38.65
C VAL A 110 -8.39 22.82 38.78
N PRO A 111 -7.84 23.99 39.17
CA PRO A 111 -8.64 25.16 39.52
C PRO A 111 -9.42 25.77 38.35
N SER A 112 -8.99 25.51 37.11
CA SER A 112 -9.60 26.07 35.90
C SER A 112 -10.68 25.17 35.27
N ALA A 113 -10.84 23.93 35.73
CA ALA A 113 -11.84 23.02 35.18
C ALA A 113 -13.20 23.22 35.88
N PRO A 114 -14.32 23.29 35.13
CA PRO A 114 -15.66 23.26 35.72
C PRO A 114 -15.88 21.94 36.46
N ILE A 115 -16.54 22.01 37.63
CA ILE A 115 -16.83 20.85 38.48
C ILE A 115 -18.33 20.76 38.73
N VAL A 116 -18.96 19.69 38.24
CA VAL A 116 -20.35 19.33 38.52
C VAL A 116 -20.39 18.49 39.79
N GLN A 117 -21.17 18.93 40.77
CA GLN A 117 -21.18 18.37 42.13
C GLN A 117 -22.52 17.64 42.37
N LEU A 118 -22.46 16.32 42.42
CA LEU A 118 -23.60 15.45 42.68
C LEU A 118 -23.44 14.80 44.06
N ASN A 119 -24.49 14.87 44.87
CA ASN A 119 -24.60 14.14 46.12
C ASN A 119 -25.78 13.16 45.98
N VAL A 120 -25.47 11.89 45.83
CA VAL A 120 -26.40 10.83 45.45
C VAL A 120 -26.66 9.93 46.67
N SER A 121 -27.88 9.98 47.19
CA SER A 121 -28.36 9.09 48.24
C SER A 121 -29.16 7.94 47.62
N ALA A 122 -28.89 6.72 48.04
CA ALA A 122 -29.63 5.52 47.64
C ALA A 122 -30.03 4.70 48.88
N GLY A 123 -31.01 3.80 48.75
CA GLY A 123 -31.37 2.90 49.85
C GLY A 123 -32.55 2.02 49.54
N SER A 124 -33.02 1.25 50.52
CA SER A 124 -34.24 0.44 50.38
C SER A 124 -35.54 1.24 50.63
N PRO A 125 -36.70 0.77 50.14
CA PRO A 125 -38.00 1.33 50.48
C PRO A 125 -38.21 1.33 51.99
N GLY A 126 -38.59 2.47 52.56
CA GLY A 126 -38.86 2.63 53.98
C GLY A 126 -37.61 2.77 54.87
N ALA A 127 -36.41 2.84 54.30
CA ALA A 127 -35.18 3.12 55.05
C ALA A 127 -35.20 4.53 55.69
N ASP A 128 -34.18 4.85 56.48
CA ASP A 128 -34.11 6.11 57.24
C ASP A 128 -33.55 7.28 56.38
N TRP A 129 -34.21 7.57 55.26
CA TRP A 129 -33.82 8.60 54.29
C TRP A 129 -33.83 10.01 54.90
N SER A 130 -34.81 10.33 55.76
CA SER A 130 -34.97 11.67 56.34
C SER A 130 -33.78 12.15 57.16
N THR A 131 -33.06 11.22 57.80
CA THR A 131 -31.94 11.53 58.70
C THR A 131 -30.58 11.25 58.06
N ARG A 132 -30.49 10.22 57.21
CA ARG A 132 -29.21 9.73 56.66
C ARG A 132 -28.93 10.19 55.24
N ALA A 133 -29.93 10.69 54.50
CA ALA A 133 -29.66 11.31 53.20
C ALA A 133 -28.91 12.62 53.43
N LEU A 134 -27.67 12.66 52.93
CA LEU A 134 -26.83 13.85 53.03
C LEU A 134 -27.45 14.98 52.20
N THR A 135 -27.42 16.20 52.71
CA THR A 135 -27.73 17.40 51.92
C THR A 135 -26.62 18.42 52.05
N ILE A 136 -26.12 18.90 50.91
CA ILE A 136 -25.03 19.86 50.83
C ILE A 136 -25.52 21.07 50.03
N PHE A 137 -25.32 22.28 50.58
CA PHE A 137 -25.69 23.52 49.92
C PHE A 137 -24.86 23.73 48.64
N GLY A 138 -25.54 24.07 47.55
CA GLY A 138 -24.92 24.31 46.24
C GLY A 138 -24.62 23.04 45.43
N TRP A 139 -24.96 21.85 45.95
CA TRP A 139 -24.81 20.58 45.25
C TRP A 139 -26.16 20.08 44.74
N HIS A 140 -26.14 19.26 43.69
CA HIS A 140 -27.32 18.50 43.28
C HIS A 140 -27.53 17.34 44.25
N ASN A 141 -28.41 17.51 45.25
CA ASN A 141 -28.76 16.44 46.19
C ASN A 141 -29.86 15.57 45.58
N LEU A 142 -29.52 14.33 45.23
CA LEU A 142 -30.35 13.41 44.47
C LEU A 142 -30.68 12.17 45.33
N ALA A 143 -31.94 11.74 45.34
CA ALA A 143 -32.39 10.51 45.99
C ALA A 143 -32.79 9.48 44.93
N VAL A 144 -32.03 8.39 44.79
CA VAL A 144 -32.31 7.33 43.82
C VAL A 144 -33.53 6.52 44.26
N SER A 145 -34.60 6.58 43.46
CA SER A 145 -35.82 5.82 43.70
C SER A 145 -35.53 4.31 43.69
N PRO A 146 -35.86 3.56 44.76
CA PRO A 146 -35.55 2.14 44.86
C PRO A 146 -36.58 1.28 44.14
N GLU A 147 -36.64 1.40 42.82
CA GLU A 147 -37.60 0.71 41.99
C GLU A 147 -37.00 0.21 40.67
N GLU A 148 -37.51 -0.92 40.19
CA GLU A 148 -37.30 -1.39 38.83
C GLU A 148 -38.54 -1.17 37.95
N SER A 149 -38.34 -0.74 36.72
CA SER A 149 -39.37 -0.62 35.69
C SER A 149 -38.73 -0.66 34.30
N VAL A 150 -39.46 -1.21 33.32
CA VAL A 150 -38.96 -1.32 31.94
C VAL A 150 -38.82 0.05 31.28
N ALA A 151 -39.80 0.94 31.52
CA ALA A 151 -39.88 2.26 30.91
C ALA A 151 -40.69 3.22 31.82
N PRO A 152 -40.53 4.55 31.67
CA PRO A 152 -41.22 5.57 32.47
C PRO A 152 -42.74 5.38 32.65
N SER A 153 -43.42 4.92 31.60
CA SER A 153 -44.88 4.76 31.55
C SER A 153 -45.38 3.38 32.00
N GLN A 154 -44.47 2.46 32.32
CA GLN A 154 -44.79 1.09 32.72
C GLN A 154 -44.85 0.96 34.25
N GLY A 155 -45.44 -0.13 34.72
CA GLY A 155 -45.48 -0.44 36.16
C GLY A 155 -44.07 -0.53 36.77
N SER A 156 -43.92 -0.14 38.03
CA SER A 156 -42.69 -0.28 38.79
C SER A 156 -42.83 -1.26 39.96
N ALA A 157 -41.74 -1.92 40.32
CA ALA A 157 -41.64 -2.80 41.47
C ALA A 157 -40.52 -2.30 42.42
N PRO A 158 -40.72 -2.34 43.75
CA PRO A 158 -39.69 -1.91 44.69
C PRO A 158 -38.48 -2.87 44.70
N LEU A 159 -37.28 -2.32 44.80
CA LEU A 159 -36.03 -3.06 44.97
C LEU A 159 -35.43 -2.80 46.35
N THR A 160 -35.09 -3.87 47.07
CA THR A 160 -34.46 -3.80 48.40
C THR A 160 -32.98 -4.17 48.28
N ARG A 161 -32.11 -3.50 49.03
CA ARG A 161 -30.69 -3.84 49.11
C ARG A 161 -30.52 -5.26 49.65
N SER A 162 -29.79 -6.09 48.92
CA SER A 162 -29.51 -7.48 49.29
C SER A 162 -28.10 -7.87 48.84
N LEU A 163 -27.48 -8.81 49.55
CA LEU A 163 -26.21 -9.43 49.14
C LEU A 163 -26.43 -10.58 48.16
N ASP A 164 -27.62 -11.20 48.18
CA ASP A 164 -27.96 -12.35 47.33
C ASP A 164 -28.56 -11.93 45.98
N ASP A 165 -29.07 -10.70 45.88
CA ASP A 165 -29.69 -10.15 44.67
C ASP A 165 -28.93 -8.90 44.19
N PRO A 166 -28.22 -8.98 43.05
CA PRO A 166 -27.41 -7.86 42.57
C PRO A 166 -28.24 -6.72 41.98
N ARG A 167 -29.54 -6.89 41.73
CA ARG A 167 -30.37 -5.91 41.01
C ARG A 167 -30.33 -4.51 41.60
N TRP A 168 -30.35 -4.40 42.94
CA TRP A 168 -30.29 -3.11 43.62
C TRP A 168 -28.94 -2.40 43.39
N LEU A 169 -27.82 -3.14 43.47
CA LEU A 169 -26.48 -2.58 43.23
C LEU A 169 -26.30 -2.17 41.77
N LEU A 170 -26.81 -2.98 40.84
CA LEU A 170 -26.78 -2.69 39.41
C LEU A 170 -27.69 -1.50 39.05
N LEU A 171 -28.82 -1.32 39.75
CA LEU A 171 -29.67 -0.14 39.60
C LEU A 171 -28.92 1.13 40.02
N LEU A 172 -28.26 1.10 41.18
CA LEU A 172 -27.45 2.22 41.66
C LEU A 172 -26.32 2.54 40.68
N THR A 173 -25.56 1.52 40.28
CA THR A 173 -24.42 1.68 39.37
C THR A 173 -24.87 2.23 38.01
N GLY A 174 -25.93 1.66 37.43
CA GLY A 174 -26.49 2.12 36.15
C GLY A 174 -27.05 3.54 36.24
N THR A 175 -27.68 3.90 37.36
CA THR A 175 -28.14 5.27 37.60
C THR A 175 -26.97 6.24 37.69
N LEU A 176 -25.91 5.89 38.43
CA LEU A 176 -24.69 6.71 38.49
C LEU A 176 -24.09 6.91 37.11
N CYS A 177 -23.97 5.84 36.31
CA CYS A 177 -23.46 5.95 34.94
C CYS A 177 -24.27 6.94 34.09
N SER A 178 -25.60 6.88 34.18
CA SER A 178 -26.49 7.80 33.48
C SER A 178 -26.37 9.25 33.96
N LEU A 179 -26.19 9.46 35.27
CA LEU A 179 -26.06 10.79 35.87
C LEU A 179 -24.71 11.44 35.61
N THR A 180 -23.64 10.66 35.46
CA THR A 180 -22.26 11.15 35.29
C THR A 180 -21.75 11.04 33.85
N GLY A 181 -22.55 10.55 32.90
CA GLY A 181 -22.10 10.41 31.51
C GLY A 181 -21.07 9.30 31.28
N LEU A 182 -21.16 8.19 32.02
CA LEU A 182 -20.22 7.07 31.86
C LEU A 182 -20.55 6.12 30.70
N TRP A 183 -21.76 6.17 30.15
CA TRP A 183 -22.13 5.30 29.03
C TRP A 183 -21.36 5.71 27.75
N PRO A 184 -20.74 4.76 27.01
CA PRO A 184 -20.20 5.03 25.69
C PRO A 184 -21.32 5.48 24.78
N GLY A 185 -21.15 6.61 24.09
CA GLY A 185 -22.24 7.24 23.35
C GLY A 185 -22.72 8.54 23.99
N GLN A 186 -22.72 8.66 25.33
CA GLN A 186 -23.28 9.81 26.06
C GLN A 186 -22.28 10.97 26.09
N GLU A 187 -22.51 11.99 25.27
CA GLU A 187 -21.58 13.13 25.11
C GLU A 187 -21.69 14.12 26.29
N HIS A 188 -22.91 14.32 26.81
CA HIS A 188 -23.19 15.27 27.89
C HIS A 188 -23.94 14.60 29.05
N ALA A 189 -23.59 14.90 30.29
CA ALA A 189 -24.33 14.40 31.44
C ALA A 189 -25.54 15.32 31.76
N PRO A 190 -26.66 14.78 32.29
CA PRO A 190 -27.91 15.54 32.46
C PRO A 190 -27.82 16.78 33.36
N PHE A 191 -26.76 16.89 34.17
CA PHE A 191 -26.56 17.95 35.17
C PHE A 191 -25.42 18.91 34.83
N ASP A 192 -24.74 18.75 33.69
CA ASP A 192 -23.58 19.58 33.33
C ASP A 192 -23.92 21.08 33.27
N ASP A 193 -25.09 21.42 32.73
CA ASP A 193 -25.56 22.81 32.57
C ASP A 193 -26.64 23.23 33.58
N ARG A 194 -26.97 22.37 34.56
CA ARG A 194 -28.05 22.62 35.51
C ARG A 194 -27.54 23.26 36.79
N GLN A 195 -28.26 24.27 37.28
CA GLN A 195 -28.03 24.82 38.61
C GLN A 195 -28.69 23.95 39.68
N ALA A 196 -27.97 23.76 40.80
CA ALA A 196 -28.51 23.07 41.96
C ALA A 196 -29.68 23.88 42.57
N PRO A 197 -30.72 23.21 43.10
CA PRO A 197 -31.77 23.88 43.84
C PRO A 197 -31.21 24.72 44.99
N SER A 198 -31.80 25.89 45.25
CA SER A 198 -31.42 26.72 46.39
C SER A 198 -31.83 26.04 47.70
N GLY A 199 -30.86 25.83 48.60
CA GLY A 199 -31.09 25.22 49.93
C GLY A 199 -30.55 23.79 50.05
N GLY A 200 -30.84 23.14 51.18
CA GLY A 200 -30.52 21.74 51.43
C GLY A 200 -31.64 20.79 50.99
N LEU A 201 -32.24 21.05 49.83
CA LEU A 201 -33.36 20.27 49.30
C LEU A 201 -32.85 19.04 48.56
N ILE A 202 -33.64 17.96 48.58
CA ILE A 202 -33.36 16.70 47.89
C ILE A 202 -34.36 16.45 46.76
N VAL A 203 -33.86 15.93 45.63
CA VAL A 203 -34.64 15.67 44.42
C VAL A 203 -34.70 14.16 44.16
N PRO A 204 -35.89 13.54 44.17
CA PRO A 204 -36.06 12.16 43.75
C PRO A 204 -35.64 11.98 42.29
N VAL A 205 -34.88 10.93 41.99
CA VAL A 205 -34.38 10.61 40.66
C VAL A 205 -34.54 9.13 40.35
N ARG A 206 -34.86 8.82 39.10
CA ARG A 206 -34.71 7.47 38.53
C ARG A 206 -34.16 7.60 37.12
N ALA A 207 -33.32 6.65 36.73
CA ALA A 207 -32.74 6.59 35.41
C ALA A 207 -33.16 5.30 34.71
N PHE A 208 -33.31 5.39 33.39
CA PHE A 208 -33.46 4.28 32.47
C PHE A 208 -32.35 4.40 31.45
N SER A 209 -31.70 3.29 31.13
CA SER A 209 -30.60 3.29 30.17
C SER A 209 -30.69 2.08 29.24
N ARG A 210 -30.40 2.34 27.97
CA ARG A 210 -30.16 1.35 26.94
C ARG A 210 -28.79 1.63 26.36
N SER A 211 -27.87 0.71 26.53
CA SER A 211 -26.56 0.77 25.89
C SER A 211 -26.51 -0.23 24.75
N LEU A 212 -26.20 0.24 23.56
CA LEU A 212 -26.06 -0.57 22.36
C LEU A 212 -24.60 -0.54 21.88
N SER A 213 -23.92 -1.67 22.03
CA SER A 213 -22.58 -1.87 21.49
C SER A 213 -22.66 -2.34 20.04
N SER A 214 -21.89 -1.73 19.14
CA SER A 214 -22.00 -1.90 17.69
C SER A 214 -20.76 -2.48 17.01
N GLY A 215 -19.75 -2.92 17.77
CA GLY A 215 -18.45 -3.33 17.25
C GLY A 215 -18.51 -4.36 16.09
N SER A 216 -19.36 -5.38 16.20
CA SER A 216 -19.58 -6.38 15.14
C SER A 216 -20.14 -5.77 13.85
N VAL A 217 -21.07 -4.82 13.95
CA VAL A 217 -21.64 -4.10 12.80
C VAL A 217 -20.60 -3.14 12.20
N GLN A 218 -19.84 -2.43 13.05
CA GLN A 218 -18.74 -1.56 12.61
C GLN A 218 -17.70 -2.35 11.82
N ASP A 219 -17.30 -3.52 12.31
CA ASP A 219 -16.32 -4.38 11.66
C ASP A 219 -16.84 -4.90 10.32
N ALA A 220 -18.06 -5.45 10.29
CA ALA A 220 -18.69 -5.95 9.08
C ALA A 220 -18.81 -4.85 8.01
N LEU A 221 -19.25 -3.65 8.42
CA LEU A 221 -19.35 -2.50 7.54
C LEU A 221 -17.98 -2.02 7.06
N ALA A 222 -16.99 -1.90 7.94
CA ALA A 222 -15.66 -1.45 7.59
C ALA A 222 -14.99 -2.43 6.61
N GLN A 223 -15.06 -3.74 6.88
CA GLN A 223 -14.57 -4.79 5.98
C GLN A 223 -15.25 -4.69 4.62
N ARG A 224 -16.58 -4.53 4.60
CA ARG A 224 -17.30 -4.41 3.33
C ARG A 224 -16.90 -3.15 2.57
N LEU A 225 -16.82 -2.00 3.23
CA LEU A 225 -16.47 -0.72 2.61
C LEU A 225 -15.08 -0.73 1.95
N VAL A 226 -14.09 -1.36 2.59
CA VAL A 226 -12.69 -1.34 2.12
C VAL A 226 -12.31 -2.52 1.24
N SER A 227 -13.12 -3.58 1.22
CA SER A 227 -12.88 -4.73 0.36
C SER A 227 -12.96 -4.34 -1.11
N VAL A 228 -11.92 -4.72 -1.86
CA VAL A 228 -11.82 -4.52 -3.31
C VAL A 228 -11.61 -5.84 -4.08
N HIS A 229 -11.63 -6.99 -3.37
CA HIS A 229 -11.28 -8.29 -3.94
C HIS A 229 -12.30 -8.78 -4.97
N ASP A 230 -13.60 -8.66 -4.68
CA ASP A 230 -14.64 -9.10 -5.61
C ASP A 230 -14.74 -8.17 -6.83
N ARG A 231 -14.72 -6.87 -6.56
CA ARG A 231 -14.89 -5.83 -7.56
C ARG A 231 -14.40 -4.49 -7.04
N TYR A 232 -13.60 -3.79 -7.84
CA TYR A 232 -13.18 -2.42 -7.56
C TYR A 232 -14.39 -1.46 -7.56
N PRO A 233 -14.43 -0.50 -6.63
CA PRO A 233 -15.52 0.47 -6.57
C PRO A 233 -15.52 1.37 -7.80
N THR A 234 -16.71 1.63 -8.35
CA THR A 234 -16.88 2.61 -9.42
C THR A 234 -16.90 4.02 -8.82
N PRO A 235 -15.91 4.88 -9.14
CA PRO A 235 -15.81 6.18 -8.51
C PRO A 235 -16.94 7.11 -8.96
N ARG A 236 -17.34 8.02 -8.08
CA ARG A 236 -18.32 9.06 -8.38
C ARG A 236 -17.68 10.18 -9.21
N VAL A 237 -18.29 10.47 -10.36
CA VAL A 237 -17.94 11.54 -11.32
C VAL A 237 -19.06 12.57 -11.27
N ASP A 238 -18.83 13.70 -10.59
CA ASP A 238 -19.85 14.74 -10.35
C ASP A 238 -21.14 14.16 -9.73
N ALA A 239 -22.24 14.13 -10.49
CA ALA A 239 -23.54 13.59 -10.07
C ALA A 239 -23.79 12.13 -10.50
N SER A 240 -22.90 11.51 -11.27
CA SER A 240 -23.02 10.14 -11.77
C SER A 240 -21.86 9.25 -11.31
N TYR A 241 -21.87 7.99 -11.72
CA TYR A 241 -20.76 7.05 -11.49
C TYR A 241 -19.97 6.80 -12.79
N ALA A 242 -18.70 6.46 -12.65
CA ALA A 242 -17.93 5.92 -13.77
C ALA A 242 -18.51 4.57 -14.23
N LEU A 243 -18.44 4.31 -15.53
CA LEU A 243 -18.90 3.05 -16.12
C LEU A 243 -17.83 1.96 -16.02
N SER A 244 -18.26 0.71 -15.89
CA SER A 244 -17.36 -0.44 -16.03
C SER A 244 -17.05 -0.65 -17.51
N ILE A 245 -15.78 -0.90 -17.84
CA ILE A 245 -15.38 -1.30 -19.19
C ILE A 245 -15.74 -2.78 -19.40
N ASP A 246 -16.32 -3.12 -20.56
CA ASP A 246 -16.65 -4.52 -20.88
C ASP A 246 -15.39 -5.33 -21.24
N ASP A 247 -14.56 -4.84 -22.18
CA ASP A 247 -13.27 -5.45 -22.54
C ASP A 247 -12.11 -4.84 -21.74
N GLU A 248 -12.07 -5.19 -20.46
CA GLU A 248 -11.05 -4.70 -19.51
C GLU A 248 -9.62 -5.06 -19.95
N ALA A 249 -9.42 -6.24 -20.54
CA ALA A 249 -8.10 -6.72 -20.96
C ALA A 249 -7.53 -5.86 -22.09
N SER A 250 -8.31 -5.56 -23.13
CA SER A 250 -7.88 -4.68 -24.21
C SER A 250 -7.61 -3.27 -23.72
N ALA A 251 -8.43 -2.75 -22.80
CA ALA A 251 -8.20 -1.42 -22.21
C ALA A 251 -6.88 -1.33 -21.42
N ALA A 252 -6.56 -2.37 -20.64
CA ALA A 252 -5.32 -2.50 -19.91
C ALA A 252 -4.10 -2.56 -20.85
N VAL A 253 -4.14 -3.43 -21.86
CA VAL A 253 -3.08 -3.56 -22.88
C VAL A 253 -2.85 -2.26 -23.63
N ASN A 254 -3.92 -1.56 -24.02
CA ASN A 254 -3.80 -0.28 -24.72
C ASN A 254 -3.15 0.80 -23.84
N MET A 255 -3.41 0.82 -22.53
CA MET A 255 -2.75 1.76 -21.61
C MET A 255 -1.26 1.41 -21.45
N ALA A 256 -0.91 0.13 -21.42
CA ALA A 256 0.47 -0.33 -21.37
C ALA A 256 1.26 0.10 -22.61
N GLU A 257 0.69 -0.06 -23.81
CA GLU A 257 1.34 0.40 -25.05
C GLU A 257 1.48 1.93 -25.11
N GLN A 258 0.52 2.69 -24.57
CA GLN A 258 0.63 4.14 -24.45
C GLN A 258 1.79 4.57 -23.54
N LEU A 259 1.96 3.91 -22.39
CA LEU A 259 3.10 4.13 -21.51
C LEU A 259 4.43 3.86 -22.22
N LEU A 260 4.54 2.73 -22.91
CA LEU A 260 5.77 2.36 -23.62
C LEU A 260 6.06 3.28 -24.80
N THR A 261 5.03 3.82 -25.45
CA THR A 261 5.17 4.82 -26.51
C THR A 261 5.68 6.15 -25.95
N LYS A 262 5.16 6.58 -24.79
CA LYS A 262 5.63 7.78 -24.08
C LYS A 262 7.11 7.65 -23.68
N HIS A 263 7.52 6.47 -23.23
CA HIS A 263 8.90 6.16 -22.80
C HIS A 263 9.63 5.24 -23.78
N VAL A 264 9.56 5.56 -25.08
CA VAL A 264 10.16 4.72 -26.15
C VAL A 264 11.67 4.51 -25.97
N ASP A 265 12.34 5.41 -25.26
CA ASP A 265 13.78 5.37 -24.99
C ASP A 265 14.19 4.29 -23.97
N VAL A 266 13.25 3.65 -23.28
CA VAL A 266 13.50 2.44 -22.51
C VAL A 266 13.83 1.25 -23.42
N MET A 267 13.31 1.24 -24.65
CA MET A 267 13.49 0.13 -25.60
C MET A 267 14.89 0.16 -26.24
N PRO A 268 15.38 -0.99 -26.75
CA PRO A 268 16.65 -1.06 -27.47
C PRO A 268 16.67 -0.15 -28.71
N ARG A 269 17.84 0.36 -29.08
CA ARG A 269 18.01 1.23 -30.25
C ARG A 269 17.89 0.42 -31.53
N VAL A 270 17.35 1.03 -32.59
CA VAL A 270 17.41 0.46 -33.93
C VAL A 270 18.79 0.74 -34.52
N ARG A 271 19.50 -0.31 -34.94
CA ARG A 271 20.85 -0.20 -35.53
C ARG A 271 20.77 -0.05 -37.04
N HIS A 272 21.53 0.89 -37.60
CA HIS A 272 21.57 1.15 -39.03
C HIS A 272 22.94 0.76 -39.60
N ARG A 273 22.96 -0.08 -40.64
CA ARG A 273 24.20 -0.47 -41.33
C ARG A 273 24.76 0.69 -42.16
N THR A 274 26.07 0.89 -42.11
CA THR A 274 26.76 1.86 -42.95
C THR A 274 26.74 1.36 -44.40
N PRO A 275 26.27 2.17 -45.38
CA PRO A 275 26.32 1.76 -46.79
C PRO A 275 27.76 1.48 -47.25
N PRO A 276 28.01 0.44 -48.05
CA PRO A 276 29.35 0.18 -48.57
C PRO A 276 29.84 1.33 -49.46
N PRO A 277 31.16 1.64 -49.46
CA PRO A 277 31.71 2.73 -50.26
C PRO A 277 31.43 2.53 -51.75
N ALA A 278 31.06 3.61 -52.44
CA ALA A 278 30.70 3.56 -53.86
C ALA A 278 31.87 3.05 -54.73
N PRO A 279 31.60 2.16 -55.72
CA PRO A 279 32.64 1.64 -56.59
C PRO A 279 33.29 2.76 -57.41
N GLN A 280 34.61 2.86 -57.36
CA GLN A 280 35.38 3.82 -58.16
C GLN A 280 35.20 3.52 -59.65
N LYS A 281 34.62 4.46 -60.40
CA LYS A 281 34.50 4.39 -61.87
C LYS A 281 35.81 4.86 -62.49
N VAL A 282 36.58 3.95 -63.07
CA VAL A 282 37.76 4.32 -63.87
C VAL A 282 37.29 4.74 -65.27
N GLY A 283 37.60 5.97 -65.68
CA GLY A 283 37.31 6.46 -67.03
C GLY A 283 38.21 5.83 -68.11
N ALA A 284 37.72 5.71 -69.34
CA ALA A 284 38.43 5.04 -70.44
C ALA A 284 39.82 5.64 -70.74
N LEU A 285 40.00 6.96 -70.60
CA LEU A 285 41.28 7.64 -70.80
C LEU A 285 42.27 7.36 -69.65
N GLU A 286 41.76 7.24 -68.42
CA GLU A 286 42.57 6.92 -67.24
C GLU A 286 43.08 5.48 -67.30
N ALA A 287 42.29 4.56 -67.85
CA ALA A 287 42.69 3.17 -68.10
C ALA A 287 43.82 3.06 -69.13
N ILE A 288 43.83 3.88 -70.18
CA ILE A 288 44.92 3.93 -71.17
C ILE A 288 46.20 4.46 -70.52
N LYS A 289 46.11 5.55 -69.75
CA LYS A 289 47.26 6.14 -69.05
C LYS A 289 47.88 5.16 -68.04
N GLN A 290 47.05 4.45 -67.29
CA GLN A 290 47.48 3.41 -66.35
C GLN A 290 48.16 2.22 -67.08
N PHE A 291 47.61 1.78 -68.23
CA PHE A 291 48.21 0.74 -69.05
C PHE A 291 49.58 1.14 -69.63
N VAL A 292 49.71 2.34 -70.20
CA VAL A 292 50.99 2.83 -70.74
C VAL A 292 52.05 2.95 -69.64
N SER A 293 51.68 3.42 -68.44
CA SER A 293 52.55 3.44 -67.27
C SER A 293 52.95 2.02 -66.82
N PHE A 294 52.03 1.06 -66.83
CA PHE A 294 52.30 -0.33 -66.51
C PHE A 294 53.25 -0.98 -67.53
N ALA A 295 52.99 -0.83 -68.83
CA ALA A 295 53.83 -1.35 -69.90
C ALA A 295 55.25 -0.75 -69.87
N GLY A 296 55.36 0.56 -69.61
CA GLY A 296 56.66 1.22 -69.40
C GLY A 296 57.44 0.65 -68.20
N LYS A 297 56.77 0.37 -67.08
CA LYS A 297 57.40 -0.25 -65.89
C LYS A 297 57.76 -1.73 -66.11
N ALA A 298 56.94 -2.47 -66.86
CA ALA A 298 57.16 -3.89 -67.19
C ALA A 298 58.27 -4.12 -68.24
N LEU A 299 58.51 -3.16 -69.14
CA LEU A 299 59.62 -3.18 -70.11
C LEU A 299 60.94 -2.66 -69.53
N ALA A 300 60.90 -1.77 -68.54
CA ALA A 300 62.10 -1.14 -67.96
C ALA A 300 62.73 -1.91 -66.78
N SER A 301 62.14 -3.00 -66.27
CA SER A 301 62.72 -3.71 -65.12
C SER A 301 62.46 -5.22 -65.07
N ALA A 302 63.54 -5.97 -64.82
CA ALA A 302 63.50 -7.37 -64.40
C ALA A 302 62.85 -7.50 -62.99
N PRO A 303 62.10 -8.58 -62.71
CA PRO A 303 61.17 -8.62 -61.59
C PRO A 303 61.88 -9.08 -60.30
N ARG A 304 62.33 -8.14 -59.46
CA ARG A 304 62.67 -8.46 -58.06
C ARG A 304 62.21 -7.46 -56.99
N ASN A 305 61.65 -6.29 -57.33
CA ASN A 305 61.37 -5.26 -56.32
C ASN A 305 59.88 -4.90 -56.13
N ALA A 306 58.93 -5.69 -56.66
CA ALA A 306 57.50 -5.42 -56.50
C ALA A 306 56.85 -6.13 -55.29
N ILE A 307 57.53 -7.12 -54.69
CA ILE A 307 56.96 -7.94 -53.60
C ILE A 307 57.21 -7.33 -52.21
N ASP A 308 58.13 -6.37 -52.07
CA ASP A 308 58.41 -5.74 -50.76
C ASP A 308 57.50 -4.55 -50.41
N ALA A 309 56.73 -4.03 -51.36
CA ALA A 309 55.83 -2.89 -51.14
C ALA A 309 54.39 -3.30 -50.77
N LEU A 310 53.99 -4.55 -51.03
CA LEU A 310 52.68 -5.08 -50.63
C LEU A 310 52.74 -5.87 -49.32
N ASN A 311 53.93 -6.37 -48.95
CA ASN A 311 54.15 -7.09 -47.70
C ASN A 311 54.40 -6.16 -46.48
N ARG A 312 54.42 -4.84 -46.68
CA ARG A 312 54.62 -3.84 -45.61
C ARG A 312 53.40 -2.97 -45.28
N SER A 313 52.27 -3.12 -45.98
CA SER A 313 51.03 -2.38 -45.68
C SER A 313 49.86 -3.25 -45.24
N VAL A 314 50.08 -4.53 -44.95
CA VAL A 314 49.03 -5.46 -44.46
C VAL A 314 49.42 -6.21 -43.17
N SER A 315 50.63 -6.01 -42.64
CA SER A 315 51.07 -6.72 -41.40
C SER A 315 51.24 -5.84 -40.15
N GLN A 316 50.70 -4.62 -40.09
CA GLN A 316 50.90 -3.75 -38.90
C GLN A 316 49.67 -3.05 -38.33
N ALA A 317 48.44 -3.44 -38.71
CA ALA A 317 47.22 -2.90 -38.06
C ALA A 317 46.21 -3.95 -37.57
N THR A 318 46.41 -5.24 -37.82
CA THR A 318 45.38 -6.25 -37.53
C THR A 318 45.98 -7.62 -37.18
N ALA A 319 46.92 -7.65 -36.24
CA ALA A 319 47.41 -8.92 -35.68
C ALA A 319 47.67 -8.92 -34.17
N ASN A 320 47.57 -7.77 -33.47
CA ASN A 320 47.89 -7.71 -32.03
C ASN A 320 46.70 -7.37 -31.11
N ALA A 321 45.46 -7.29 -31.60
CA ALA A 321 44.33 -6.85 -30.77
C ALA A 321 43.15 -7.82 -30.61
N VAL A 322 43.11 -8.97 -31.30
CA VAL A 322 41.88 -9.80 -31.31
C VAL A 322 42.09 -11.27 -30.99
N GLN A 323 43.32 -11.79 -31.03
CA GLN A 323 43.50 -13.25 -30.99
C GLN A 323 43.74 -13.88 -29.61
N ASN A 324 43.76 -13.10 -28.52
CA ASN A 324 43.97 -13.66 -27.16
C ASN A 324 43.21 -12.97 -26.01
N ALA A 325 42.33 -11.99 -26.28
CA ALA A 325 41.77 -11.15 -25.22
C ALA A 325 40.32 -11.45 -24.79
N VAL A 326 39.55 -12.31 -25.48
CA VAL A 326 38.09 -12.35 -25.21
C VAL A 326 37.49 -13.73 -24.92
N PHE A 327 38.10 -14.87 -25.33
CA PHE A 327 37.44 -16.18 -25.14
C PHE A 327 38.38 -17.38 -24.86
N GLY A 328 39.48 -17.18 -24.14
CA GLY A 328 40.33 -18.29 -23.68
C GLY A 328 39.78 -18.95 -22.41
N GLY A 329 39.13 -20.10 -22.56
CA GLY A 329 38.83 -21.04 -21.46
C GLY A 329 37.45 -20.89 -20.85
N ALA A 330 36.71 -22.01 -20.80
CA ALA A 330 35.40 -22.12 -20.19
C ALA A 330 35.38 -21.55 -18.76
N ASP A 331 34.56 -20.53 -18.47
CA ASP A 331 34.15 -20.26 -17.09
C ASP A 331 32.89 -19.37 -16.91
N SER A 332 31.96 -19.93 -16.14
CA SER A 332 30.76 -19.47 -15.41
C SER A 332 30.00 -18.17 -15.76
N GLY A 333 30.63 -17.02 -15.97
CA GLY A 333 29.93 -15.71 -15.97
C GLY A 333 29.02 -15.48 -17.18
N PHE A 334 29.45 -15.84 -18.39
CA PHE A 334 28.63 -15.73 -19.60
C PHE A 334 27.48 -16.76 -19.61
N ALA A 335 27.69 -17.94 -19.00
CA ALA A 335 26.64 -18.92 -18.82
C ALA A 335 25.52 -18.41 -17.91
N VAL A 336 25.83 -17.63 -16.87
CA VAL A 336 24.80 -16.98 -16.02
C VAL A 336 24.09 -15.86 -16.79
N VAL A 337 24.78 -15.07 -17.60
CA VAL A 337 24.17 -13.97 -18.40
C VAL A 337 23.31 -14.49 -19.57
N VAL A 338 23.67 -15.65 -20.16
CA VAL A 338 22.93 -16.25 -21.28
C VAL A 338 21.88 -17.26 -20.81
N ARG A 339 22.14 -18.03 -19.75
CA ARG A 339 21.20 -19.06 -19.24
C ARG A 339 20.41 -18.62 -18.01
N GLY A 340 20.84 -17.59 -17.29
CA GLY A 340 20.13 -17.06 -16.12
C GLY A 340 20.14 -17.98 -14.89
N VAL A 341 21.05 -18.94 -14.84
CA VAL A 341 21.10 -20.00 -13.83
C VAL A 341 22.49 -20.07 -13.22
N ARG A 342 22.57 -20.20 -11.90
CA ARG A 342 23.82 -20.44 -11.17
C ARG A 342 24.39 -21.84 -11.50
N ALA A 343 25.65 -22.07 -11.12
CA ALA A 343 26.32 -23.35 -11.34
C ALA A 343 25.63 -24.54 -10.64
N ASP A 344 24.81 -24.28 -9.62
CA ASP A 344 24.02 -25.26 -8.86
C ASP A 344 22.65 -25.61 -9.49
N GLY A 345 22.29 -25.00 -10.63
CA GLY A 345 21.01 -25.22 -11.30
C GLY A 345 19.84 -24.34 -10.79
N SER A 346 20.08 -23.48 -9.80
CA SER A 346 19.09 -22.50 -9.30
C SER A 346 19.04 -21.22 -10.14
N SER A 347 17.88 -20.55 -10.19
CA SER A 347 17.76 -19.26 -10.88
C SER A 347 18.64 -18.18 -10.22
N ALA A 348 19.36 -17.41 -11.05
CA ALA A 348 20.12 -16.25 -10.57
C ALA A 348 19.18 -15.08 -10.30
N THR A 349 19.47 -14.30 -9.25
CA THR A 349 18.73 -13.06 -8.99
C THR A 349 19.08 -12.00 -10.04
N TRP A 350 18.18 -11.05 -10.28
CA TRP A 350 18.42 -9.96 -11.23
C TRP A 350 19.59 -9.06 -10.84
N ALA A 351 19.85 -8.86 -9.54
CA ALA A 351 21.00 -8.12 -9.06
C ALA A 351 22.33 -8.83 -9.41
N GLU A 352 22.39 -10.15 -9.25
CA GLU A 352 23.55 -10.94 -9.69
C GLU A 352 23.71 -10.90 -11.21
N TYR A 353 22.60 -10.98 -11.95
CA TYR A 353 22.61 -10.89 -13.41
C TYR A 353 23.25 -9.57 -13.89
N GLU A 354 22.84 -8.43 -13.34
CA GLU A 354 23.41 -7.12 -13.64
C GLU A 354 24.92 -7.07 -13.31
N GLN A 355 25.33 -7.63 -12.16
CA GLN A 355 26.74 -7.68 -11.77
C GLN A 355 27.59 -8.50 -12.77
N TYR A 356 27.10 -9.66 -13.20
CA TYR A 356 27.78 -10.49 -14.19
C TYR A 356 27.81 -9.80 -15.56
N LEU A 357 26.72 -9.16 -15.98
CA LEU A 357 26.67 -8.40 -17.23
C LEU A 357 27.68 -7.25 -17.22
N ASP A 358 27.75 -6.47 -16.14
CA ASP A 358 28.75 -5.39 -15.97
C ASP A 358 30.19 -5.92 -16.11
N SER A 359 30.46 -7.12 -15.57
CA SER A 359 31.78 -7.77 -15.71
C SER A 359 32.11 -8.16 -17.16
N VAL A 360 31.10 -8.53 -17.97
CA VAL A 360 31.26 -8.86 -19.39
C VAL A 360 31.54 -7.60 -20.19
N ILE A 361 30.81 -6.51 -19.93
CA ILE A 361 30.96 -5.25 -20.66
C ILE A 361 32.32 -4.60 -20.35
N ARG A 362 32.77 -4.59 -19.09
CA ARG A 362 34.11 -4.06 -18.74
C ARG A 362 35.24 -4.77 -19.47
N ARG A 363 35.11 -6.10 -19.64
CA ARG A 363 36.07 -6.90 -20.42
C ARG A 363 36.02 -6.58 -21.91
N ALA A 364 34.83 -6.37 -22.46
CA ALA A 364 34.66 -6.01 -23.87
C ALA A 364 35.15 -4.58 -24.19
N ALA A 365 35.03 -3.64 -23.26
CA ALA A 365 35.34 -2.22 -23.44
C ALA A 365 36.81 -1.82 -23.13
N GLN A 366 37.76 -2.78 -23.11
CA GLN A 366 39.20 -2.53 -22.86
C GLN A 366 39.51 -1.78 -21.54
N GLY A 367 38.75 -2.02 -20.46
CA GLY A 367 39.13 -1.62 -19.10
C GLY A 367 38.78 -0.19 -18.66
N GLY A 368 37.97 0.56 -19.40
CA GLY A 368 37.44 1.86 -18.95
C GLY A 368 36.36 1.75 -17.86
N GLU A 369 36.16 2.83 -17.07
CA GLU A 369 34.98 2.95 -16.20
C GLU A 369 33.72 2.99 -17.05
N LEU A 370 32.75 2.12 -16.73
CA LEU A 370 31.45 2.13 -17.42
C LEU A 370 30.66 3.36 -16.96
N PRO A 371 30.08 4.15 -17.88
CA PRO A 371 29.17 5.21 -17.48
C PRO A 371 28.00 4.64 -16.67
N PRO A 372 27.47 5.38 -15.68
CA PRO A 372 26.30 4.94 -14.94
C PRO A 372 25.11 4.79 -15.88
N VAL A 373 24.31 3.73 -15.70
CA VAL A 373 23.06 3.56 -16.46
C VAL A 373 22.12 4.70 -16.07
N ALA A 374 21.67 5.48 -17.06
CA ALA A 374 20.73 6.58 -16.82
C ALA A 374 19.46 6.08 -16.15
N GLN A 375 19.12 6.66 -15.00
CA GLN A 375 17.90 6.34 -14.25
C GLN A 375 16.68 7.02 -14.88
N LYS A 376 15.52 6.34 -14.84
CA LYS A 376 14.25 6.84 -15.37
C LYS A 376 13.13 6.82 -14.32
N PRO A 377 13.24 7.63 -13.25
CA PRO A 377 12.20 7.65 -12.20
C PRO A 377 10.80 8.02 -12.75
N GLN A 378 10.74 8.90 -13.76
CA GLN A 378 9.46 9.32 -14.35
C GLN A 378 8.71 8.17 -15.04
N LEU A 379 9.42 7.20 -15.64
CA LEU A 379 8.80 6.01 -16.24
C LEU A 379 7.97 5.26 -15.19
N TRP A 380 8.53 5.09 -14.00
CA TRP A 380 7.89 4.33 -12.92
C TRP A 380 6.76 5.11 -12.26
N LEU A 381 6.88 6.44 -12.13
CA LEU A 381 5.77 7.28 -11.69
C LEU A 381 4.60 7.20 -12.68
N ASP A 382 4.88 7.33 -13.98
CA ASP A 382 3.85 7.21 -15.03
C ASP A 382 3.25 5.80 -15.11
N PHE A 383 4.04 4.75 -14.79
CA PHE A 383 3.55 3.37 -14.68
C PHE A 383 2.50 3.23 -13.57
N ILE A 384 2.78 3.76 -12.38
CA ILE A 384 1.85 3.74 -11.25
C ILE A 384 0.61 4.60 -11.57
N ASP A 385 0.82 5.80 -12.12
CA ASP A 385 -0.25 6.73 -12.48
C ASP A 385 -1.18 6.14 -13.55
N GLY A 386 -0.63 5.48 -14.57
CA GLY A 386 -1.39 4.81 -15.62
C GLY A 386 -2.25 3.68 -15.07
N GLY A 387 -1.68 2.84 -14.20
CA GLY A 387 -2.40 1.76 -13.53
C GLY A 387 -3.53 2.27 -12.61
N MET A 388 -3.27 3.28 -11.77
CA MET A 388 -4.31 3.87 -10.91
C MET A 388 -5.41 4.54 -11.74
N THR A 389 -5.07 5.17 -12.86
CA THR A 389 -6.02 5.83 -13.77
C THR A 389 -6.99 4.85 -14.40
N LEU A 390 -6.58 3.60 -14.65
CA LEU A 390 -7.48 2.54 -15.11
C LEU A 390 -8.53 2.15 -14.05
N LEU A 391 -8.19 2.27 -12.77
CA LEU A 391 -9.04 1.82 -11.65
C LEU A 391 -9.96 2.92 -11.11
N ASP A 392 -9.51 4.18 -11.08
CA ASP A 392 -10.25 5.28 -10.44
C ASP A 392 -10.56 6.47 -11.37
N ALA A 393 -10.25 6.34 -12.66
CA ALA A 393 -10.43 7.35 -13.69
C ALA A 393 -9.81 8.73 -13.37
N GLY A 394 -8.85 8.82 -12.45
CA GLY A 394 -8.15 10.05 -12.09
C GLY A 394 -7.29 10.58 -13.24
N SER A 395 -7.23 11.90 -13.43
CA SER A 395 -6.36 12.50 -14.46
C SER A 395 -5.01 12.86 -13.84
N ARG A 396 -3.97 12.09 -14.14
CA ARG A 396 -2.62 12.25 -13.57
C ARG A 396 -1.57 12.66 -14.61
N SER A 397 -1.68 12.14 -15.83
CA SER A 397 -0.82 12.48 -16.96
C SER A 397 -1.66 12.78 -18.19
N ALA A 398 -1.34 13.87 -18.92
CA ALA A 398 -2.07 14.25 -20.13
C ALA A 398 -1.93 13.22 -21.25
N GLU A 399 -0.79 12.54 -21.32
CA GLU A 399 -0.48 11.50 -22.31
C GLU A 399 -1.01 10.11 -21.91
N LEU A 400 -1.49 9.96 -20.67
CA LEU A 400 -2.12 8.74 -20.15
C LEU A 400 -3.52 9.09 -19.59
N PRO A 401 -4.45 9.54 -20.46
CA PRO A 401 -5.74 10.06 -20.01
C PRO A 401 -6.66 8.94 -19.50
N PRO A 402 -7.62 9.27 -18.62
CA PRO A 402 -8.69 8.34 -18.24
C PRO A 402 -9.44 7.79 -19.45
N ARG A 403 -9.89 6.53 -19.36
CA ARG A 403 -10.75 5.93 -20.38
C ARG A 403 -12.15 6.52 -20.31
N THR A 404 -12.81 6.61 -21.46
CA THR A 404 -14.17 7.13 -21.60
C THR A 404 -15.01 6.23 -22.50
N LEU A 405 -16.26 5.98 -22.10
CA LEU A 405 -17.30 5.37 -22.93
C LEU A 405 -18.29 6.47 -23.31
N GLY A 406 -18.20 6.95 -24.55
CA GLY A 406 -18.89 8.17 -24.97
C GLY A 406 -18.33 9.40 -24.22
N SER A 407 -19.19 10.11 -23.49
CA SER A 407 -18.82 11.27 -22.66
C SER A 407 -18.53 10.92 -21.19
N GLN A 408 -18.79 9.68 -20.76
CA GLN A 408 -18.63 9.27 -19.37
C GLN A 408 -17.27 8.62 -19.14
N ARG A 409 -16.66 8.87 -17.97
CA ARG A 409 -15.43 8.18 -17.56
C ARG A 409 -15.72 6.71 -17.31
N ALA A 410 -14.74 5.86 -17.61
CA ALA A 410 -14.84 4.43 -17.46
C ALA A 410 -13.62 3.86 -16.71
N VAL A 411 -13.84 2.79 -15.97
CA VAL A 411 -12.85 2.11 -15.13
C VAL A 411 -12.85 0.61 -15.38
N ILE A 412 -11.71 -0.01 -15.09
CA ILE A 412 -11.57 -1.44 -14.92
C ILE A 412 -11.97 -1.77 -13.48
N THR A 413 -12.81 -2.79 -13.30
CA THR A 413 -13.28 -3.22 -11.98
C THR A 413 -12.62 -4.50 -11.49
N THR A 414 -11.82 -5.17 -12.32
CA THR A 414 -11.03 -6.35 -11.95
C THR A 414 -9.56 -5.98 -11.73
N THR A 415 -9.04 -6.12 -10.51
CA THR A 415 -7.64 -5.80 -10.16
C THR A 415 -6.63 -6.61 -10.98
N ASP A 416 -6.90 -7.90 -11.21
CA ASP A 416 -6.06 -8.81 -12.00
C ASP A 416 -5.87 -8.36 -13.46
N ARG A 417 -6.73 -7.47 -13.99
CA ARG A 417 -6.54 -6.86 -15.32
C ARG A 417 -5.53 -5.73 -15.31
N VAL A 418 -5.22 -5.17 -14.14
CA VAL A 418 -4.24 -4.08 -13.99
C VAL A 418 -2.90 -4.63 -13.49
N SER A 419 -2.87 -5.34 -12.38
CA SER A 419 -1.67 -6.02 -11.88
C SER A 419 -2.06 -7.26 -11.09
N ALA A 420 -1.23 -8.29 -11.16
CA ALA A 420 -1.41 -9.49 -10.35
C ALA A 420 -1.07 -9.22 -8.87
N ASP A 421 -1.66 -10.03 -7.99
CA ASP A 421 -1.31 -10.08 -6.58
C ASP A 421 0.11 -10.64 -6.42
N PRO A 422 1.03 -9.98 -5.67
CA PRO A 422 2.34 -10.53 -5.36
C PRO A 422 2.34 -11.92 -4.72
N ALA A 423 1.25 -12.32 -4.05
CA ALA A 423 1.08 -13.65 -3.48
C ALA A 423 0.82 -14.73 -4.55
N ASP A 424 0.34 -14.36 -5.74
CA ASP A 424 0.07 -15.24 -6.89
C ASP A 424 1.39 -15.65 -7.59
N THR A 425 2.21 -16.41 -6.87
CA THR A 425 3.49 -16.94 -7.35
C THR A 425 3.34 -18.34 -7.92
N PHE A 426 4.10 -18.64 -8.98
CA PHE A 426 4.16 -19.98 -9.55
C PHE A 426 5.25 -20.81 -8.88
N THR A 427 4.89 -22.00 -8.40
CA THR A 427 5.81 -22.96 -7.77
C THR A 427 5.61 -24.36 -8.35
N LEU A 428 6.69 -25.14 -8.40
CA LEU A 428 6.65 -26.51 -8.93
C LEU A 428 6.07 -27.50 -7.92
N PRO A 429 5.33 -28.53 -8.37
CA PRO A 429 4.91 -29.62 -7.50
C PRO A 429 6.13 -30.40 -6.95
N PRO A 430 6.02 -31.03 -5.77
CA PRO A 430 7.14 -31.72 -5.11
C PRO A 430 7.89 -32.73 -6.00
N SER A 431 7.18 -33.41 -6.90
CA SER A 431 7.75 -34.38 -7.84
C SER A 431 8.73 -33.77 -8.85
N LEU A 432 8.47 -32.55 -9.32
CA LEU A 432 9.36 -31.83 -10.24
C LEU A 432 10.37 -30.97 -9.50
N ALA A 433 10.01 -30.45 -8.33
CA ALA A 433 10.89 -29.69 -7.45
C ALA A 433 12.12 -30.51 -6.99
N ALA A 434 12.02 -31.84 -6.93
CA ALA A 434 13.16 -32.72 -6.64
C ALA A 434 14.28 -32.65 -7.71
N PHE A 435 13.93 -32.36 -8.97
CA PHE A 435 14.88 -32.23 -10.09
C PHE A 435 15.22 -30.77 -10.40
N LEU A 436 14.30 -29.86 -10.09
CA LEU A 436 14.42 -28.42 -10.29
C LEU A 436 14.14 -27.71 -8.95
N PRO A 437 15.07 -27.76 -7.98
CA PRO A 437 14.84 -27.16 -6.67
C PRO A 437 14.77 -25.64 -6.75
N ASN A 438 14.02 -25.04 -5.82
CA ASN A 438 13.96 -23.59 -5.57
C ASN A 438 13.38 -22.74 -6.72
N TRP A 439 12.56 -23.32 -7.61
CA TRP A 439 11.80 -22.54 -8.58
C TRP A 439 10.56 -21.90 -7.95
N ARG A 440 10.61 -20.57 -7.80
CA ARG A 440 9.48 -19.70 -7.47
C ARG A 440 9.50 -18.53 -8.44
N ILE A 441 8.42 -18.35 -9.19
CA ILE A 441 8.31 -17.28 -10.19
C ILE A 441 7.28 -16.27 -9.70
N GLU A 442 7.70 -15.01 -9.62
CA GLU A 442 6.82 -13.90 -9.29
C GLU A 442 5.91 -13.56 -10.46
N ALA A 443 4.70 -13.07 -10.17
CA ALA A 443 3.79 -12.61 -11.20
C ALA A 443 4.41 -11.44 -11.99
N GLY A 444 4.46 -11.58 -13.31
CA GLY A 444 5.05 -10.59 -14.22
C GLY A 444 6.46 -10.94 -14.71
N ASP A 445 7.16 -11.92 -14.09
CA ASP A 445 8.49 -12.37 -14.54
C ASP A 445 8.39 -13.31 -15.76
N ASP A 446 8.08 -12.71 -16.90
CA ASP A 446 8.03 -13.37 -18.21
C ASP A 446 9.36 -14.04 -18.62
N ILE A 447 10.50 -13.52 -18.17
CA ILE A 447 11.81 -14.11 -18.49
C ILE A 447 12.00 -15.41 -17.71
N ALA A 448 11.69 -15.44 -16.41
CA ALA A 448 11.73 -16.65 -15.60
C ALA A 448 10.76 -17.72 -16.12
N VAL A 449 9.57 -17.33 -16.61
CA VAL A 449 8.63 -18.24 -17.29
C VAL A 449 9.31 -18.92 -18.49
N GLY A 450 9.94 -18.14 -19.37
CA GLY A 450 10.66 -18.69 -20.53
C GLY A 450 11.77 -19.66 -20.14
N ARG A 451 12.57 -19.30 -19.13
CA ARG A 451 13.65 -20.17 -18.60
C ARG A 451 13.11 -21.47 -18.03
N LEU A 452 11.99 -21.43 -17.29
CA LEU A 452 11.37 -22.64 -16.75
C LEU A 452 10.84 -23.54 -17.87
N PHE A 453 10.25 -22.97 -18.94
CA PHE A 453 9.84 -23.75 -20.11
C PHE A 453 11.00 -24.52 -20.73
N GLU A 454 12.13 -23.85 -20.98
CA GLU A 454 13.33 -24.49 -21.55
C GLU A 454 13.88 -25.60 -20.63
N ARG A 455 13.80 -25.41 -19.31
CA ARG A 455 14.25 -26.41 -18.32
C ARG A 455 13.33 -27.61 -18.24
N LEU A 456 12.02 -27.39 -18.28
CA LEU A 456 11.04 -28.45 -18.39
C LEU A 456 11.22 -29.23 -19.70
N ASP A 457 11.54 -28.56 -20.82
CA ASP A 457 11.88 -29.22 -22.09
C ASP A 457 13.12 -30.12 -21.97
N HIS A 458 14.21 -29.62 -21.38
CA HIS A 458 15.40 -30.43 -21.12
C HIS A 458 15.13 -31.59 -20.14
N LEU A 459 14.28 -31.40 -19.14
CA LEU A 459 13.91 -32.45 -18.18
C LEU A 459 13.10 -33.55 -18.87
N ALA A 460 12.15 -33.19 -19.75
CA ALA A 460 11.39 -34.16 -20.53
C ALA A 460 12.28 -34.99 -21.46
N GLN A 461 13.30 -34.38 -22.06
CA GLN A 461 14.26 -35.06 -22.93
C GLN A 461 15.21 -35.98 -22.15
N SER A 462 15.68 -35.55 -20.98
CA SER A 462 16.62 -36.32 -20.15
C SER A 462 15.94 -37.42 -19.32
N GLN A 463 14.66 -37.24 -18.95
CA GLN A 463 13.90 -38.19 -18.13
C GLN A 463 12.50 -38.48 -18.72
N PRO A 464 12.41 -39.40 -19.69
CA PRO A 464 11.16 -39.68 -20.40
C PRO A 464 10.00 -40.14 -19.51
N HIS A 465 10.28 -40.79 -18.38
CA HIS A 465 9.27 -41.26 -17.43
C HIS A 465 8.51 -40.12 -16.73
N LEU A 466 9.06 -38.90 -16.70
CA LEU A 466 8.38 -37.70 -16.19
C LEU A 466 7.62 -36.93 -17.26
N GLY A 467 7.64 -37.38 -18.53
CA GLY A 467 7.12 -36.61 -19.67
C GLY A 467 5.65 -36.16 -19.53
N GLN A 468 4.79 -36.99 -18.94
CA GLN A 468 3.39 -36.64 -18.69
C GLN A 468 3.25 -35.55 -17.61
N ALA A 469 3.98 -35.68 -16.49
CA ALA A 469 3.98 -34.70 -15.41
C ALA A 469 4.54 -33.35 -15.88
N VAL A 470 5.62 -33.37 -16.66
CA VAL A 470 6.20 -32.17 -17.28
C VAL A 470 5.22 -31.52 -18.25
N SER A 471 4.52 -32.30 -19.09
CA SER A 471 3.54 -31.74 -20.04
C SER A 471 2.37 -31.08 -19.33
N ALA A 472 1.84 -31.70 -18.27
CA ALA A 472 0.79 -31.12 -17.45
C ALA A 472 1.25 -29.80 -16.80
N GLU A 473 2.46 -29.78 -16.23
CA GLU A 473 3.01 -28.59 -15.59
C GLU A 473 3.28 -27.46 -16.59
N ARG A 474 3.72 -27.79 -17.81
CA ARG A 474 3.88 -26.81 -18.90
C ARG A 474 2.56 -26.17 -19.30
N ASN A 475 1.47 -26.92 -19.32
CA ASN A 475 0.14 -26.38 -19.60
C ASN A 475 -0.31 -25.44 -18.47
N ARG A 476 -0.13 -25.85 -17.20
CA ARG A 476 -0.40 -25.00 -16.02
C ARG A 476 0.40 -23.70 -16.05
N LEU A 477 1.71 -23.78 -16.35
CA LEU A 477 2.57 -22.61 -16.49
C LEU A 477 2.12 -21.70 -17.63
N ARG A 478 1.70 -22.27 -18.77
CA ARG A 478 1.20 -21.50 -19.92
C ARG A 478 -0.09 -20.76 -19.59
N GLU A 479 -1.04 -21.43 -18.96
CA GLU A 479 -2.32 -20.84 -18.55
C GLU A 479 -2.10 -19.71 -17.55
N TRP A 480 -1.30 -19.97 -16.51
CA TRP A 480 -0.93 -18.95 -15.52
C TRP A 480 -0.22 -17.75 -16.17
N ALA A 481 0.80 -17.98 -17.00
CA ALA A 481 1.53 -16.92 -17.66
C ALA A 481 0.66 -16.11 -18.64
N ASN A 482 -0.23 -16.75 -19.38
CA ASN A 482 -1.13 -16.05 -20.31
C ASN A 482 -2.12 -15.14 -19.58
N ARG A 483 -2.64 -15.56 -18.41
CA ARG A 483 -3.47 -14.71 -17.56
C ARG A 483 -2.70 -13.48 -17.10
N VAL A 484 -1.51 -13.68 -16.52
CA VAL A 484 -0.69 -12.59 -15.98
C VAL A 484 -0.25 -11.62 -17.09
N ARG A 485 0.17 -12.12 -18.26
CA ARG A 485 0.56 -11.32 -19.43
C ARG A 485 -0.56 -10.43 -19.98
N GLY A 486 -1.82 -10.79 -19.73
CA GLY A 486 -3.00 -10.04 -20.17
C GLY A 486 -3.32 -8.83 -19.29
N SER A 487 -2.61 -8.63 -18.18
CA SER A 487 -2.76 -7.45 -17.31
C SER A 487 -1.94 -6.26 -17.82
N TYR A 488 -2.27 -5.04 -17.39
CA TYR A 488 -1.49 -3.83 -17.70
C TYR A 488 -0.01 -3.99 -17.33
N ALA A 489 0.28 -4.39 -16.08
CA ALA A 489 1.65 -4.59 -15.60
C ALA A 489 2.32 -5.80 -16.28
N GLY A 490 1.61 -6.92 -16.42
CA GLY A 490 2.16 -8.13 -17.06
C GLY A 490 2.47 -7.94 -18.55
N HIS A 491 1.69 -7.12 -19.27
CA HIS A 491 1.97 -6.80 -20.67
C HIS A 491 3.25 -5.95 -20.81
N ILE A 492 3.50 -5.01 -19.90
CA ILE A 492 4.77 -4.26 -19.84
C ILE A 492 5.93 -5.22 -19.61
N GLY A 493 5.81 -6.12 -18.63
CA GLY A 493 6.81 -7.16 -18.37
C GLY A 493 7.09 -8.01 -19.60
N ARG A 494 6.05 -8.43 -20.33
CA ARG A 494 6.20 -9.16 -21.58
C ARG A 494 6.96 -8.35 -22.64
N ARG A 495 6.62 -7.07 -22.84
CA ARG A 495 7.29 -6.21 -23.84
C ARG A 495 8.76 -5.99 -23.52
N LEU A 496 9.09 -5.74 -22.25
CA LEU A 496 10.48 -5.62 -21.79
C LEU A 496 11.23 -6.96 -21.89
N GLY A 497 10.56 -8.07 -21.58
CA GLY A 497 11.10 -9.42 -21.72
C GLY A 497 11.38 -9.82 -23.16
N ASP A 498 10.47 -9.49 -24.08
CA ASP A 498 10.64 -9.68 -25.54
C ASP A 498 11.83 -8.86 -26.04
N ALA A 499 11.94 -7.59 -25.64
CA ALA A 499 13.08 -6.74 -25.99
C ALA A 499 14.41 -7.30 -25.46
N HIS A 500 14.43 -7.75 -24.20
CA HIS A 500 15.61 -8.37 -23.59
C HIS A 500 16.08 -9.62 -24.34
N ARG A 501 15.15 -10.53 -24.67
CA ARG A 501 15.47 -11.74 -25.45
C ARG A 501 15.98 -11.40 -26.85
N ALA A 502 15.35 -10.43 -27.52
CA ALA A 502 15.77 -9.96 -28.84
C ALA A 502 17.19 -9.39 -28.81
N THR A 503 17.54 -8.58 -27.80
CA THR A 503 18.88 -8.02 -27.65
C THR A 503 19.93 -9.08 -27.34
N ILE A 504 19.61 -10.11 -26.56
CA ILE A 504 20.52 -11.25 -26.35
C ILE A 504 20.82 -11.97 -27.68
N ALA A 505 19.78 -12.26 -28.46
CA ALA A 505 19.93 -12.92 -29.76
C ALA A 505 20.76 -12.07 -30.73
N GLU A 506 20.53 -10.75 -30.72
CA GLU A 506 21.31 -9.79 -31.52
C GLU A 506 22.79 -9.73 -31.10
N VAL A 507 23.10 -9.73 -29.80
CA VAL A 507 24.49 -9.79 -29.32
C VAL A 507 25.18 -11.06 -29.81
N GLN A 508 24.48 -12.21 -29.80
CA GLN A 508 25.01 -13.47 -30.32
C GLN A 508 25.25 -13.39 -31.83
N GLU A 509 24.26 -12.90 -32.60
CA GLU A 509 24.38 -12.74 -34.06
C GLU A 509 25.55 -11.82 -34.45
N LEU A 510 25.69 -10.69 -33.76
CA LEU A 510 26.79 -9.73 -34.00
C LEU A 510 28.15 -10.30 -33.60
N THR A 511 28.20 -11.14 -32.57
CA THR A 511 29.44 -11.83 -32.15
C THR A 511 29.85 -12.86 -33.19
N ASP A 512 28.92 -13.72 -33.62
CA ASP A 512 29.16 -14.70 -34.69
C ASP A 512 29.57 -14.00 -36.00
N LEU A 513 28.94 -12.87 -36.34
CA LEU A 513 29.26 -12.09 -37.52
C LEU A 513 30.68 -11.50 -37.42
N ALA A 514 31.04 -10.93 -36.28
CA ALA A 514 32.38 -10.39 -36.06
C ALA A 514 33.45 -11.48 -36.14
N GLU A 515 33.21 -12.66 -35.56
CA GLU A 515 34.12 -13.80 -35.65
C GLU A 515 34.28 -14.26 -37.11
N ARG A 516 33.17 -14.42 -37.85
CA ARG A 516 33.19 -14.82 -39.27
C ARG A 516 33.91 -13.80 -40.16
N LEU A 517 33.71 -12.50 -39.93
CA LEU A 517 34.37 -11.44 -40.70
C LEU A 517 35.85 -11.26 -40.32
N SER A 518 36.22 -11.59 -39.08
CA SER A 518 37.62 -11.57 -38.61
C SER A 518 38.44 -12.74 -39.17
N ALA A 519 37.80 -13.86 -39.51
CA ALA A 519 38.45 -15.00 -40.18
C ALA A 519 38.77 -14.62 -41.64
N ALA A 520 40.00 -14.15 -41.89
CA ALA A 520 40.43 -13.70 -43.21
C ALA A 520 40.22 -14.79 -44.29
N PRO A 521 39.63 -14.47 -45.46
CA PRO A 521 39.66 -15.37 -46.61
C PRO A 521 41.12 -15.60 -47.05
N PRO A 522 41.56 -16.84 -47.30
CA PRO A 522 42.87 -17.06 -47.89
C PRO A 522 42.98 -16.29 -49.21
N ALA A 523 44.13 -15.64 -49.42
CA ALA A 523 44.42 -14.99 -50.69
C ALA A 523 44.27 -16.04 -51.81
N PRO A 524 43.50 -15.78 -52.88
CA PRO A 524 43.38 -16.75 -53.96
C PRO A 524 44.73 -16.93 -54.65
N ASP A 525 45.26 -18.16 -54.68
CA ASP A 525 46.48 -18.53 -55.43
C ASP A 525 46.36 -18.18 -56.94
N SER A 526 45.12 -18.06 -57.44
CA SER A 526 44.79 -17.68 -58.83
C SER A 526 45.21 -16.26 -59.23
N ILE A 527 45.56 -15.38 -58.28
CA ILE A 527 46.05 -14.03 -58.61
C ILE A 527 47.53 -14.05 -59.03
N GLN A 528 48.31 -15.07 -58.61
CA GLN A 528 49.72 -15.23 -59.00
C GLN A 528 49.86 -15.94 -60.35
N GLU A 529 49.15 -17.04 -60.56
CA GLU A 529 49.25 -17.84 -61.79
C GLU A 529 48.74 -17.10 -63.04
N GLU A 530 47.67 -16.29 -62.94
CA GLU A 530 47.12 -15.55 -64.08
C GLU A 530 47.89 -14.23 -64.38
N GLN A 531 48.66 -13.68 -63.43
CA GLN A 531 49.50 -12.50 -63.69
C GLN A 531 50.75 -12.82 -64.52
N ASP A 532 51.32 -14.01 -64.34
CA ASP A 532 52.44 -14.49 -65.17
C ASP A 532 51.99 -14.76 -66.61
N GLU A 533 50.74 -15.21 -66.81
CA GLU A 533 50.13 -15.38 -68.14
C GLU A 533 49.89 -14.04 -68.85
N LEU A 534 49.47 -13.00 -68.12
CA LEU A 534 49.29 -11.64 -68.64
C LEU A 534 50.63 -10.97 -69.02
N VAL A 535 51.68 -11.15 -68.22
CA VAL A 535 53.03 -10.63 -68.52
C VAL A 535 53.61 -11.34 -69.75
N SER A 536 53.36 -12.64 -69.89
CA SER A 536 53.71 -13.42 -71.09
C SER A 536 53.02 -12.88 -72.34
N HIS A 537 51.69 -12.72 -72.31
CA HIS A 537 50.92 -12.23 -73.46
C HIS A 537 51.32 -10.80 -73.88
N VAL A 538 51.60 -9.90 -72.92
CA VAL A 538 52.05 -8.52 -73.24
C VAL A 538 53.46 -8.52 -73.84
N ARG A 539 54.39 -9.35 -73.33
CA ARG A 539 55.74 -9.48 -73.90
C ARG A 539 55.71 -10.03 -75.33
N VAL A 540 54.90 -11.05 -75.58
CA VAL A 540 54.71 -11.62 -76.93
C VAL A 540 54.09 -10.58 -77.87
N MET A 541 53.04 -9.89 -77.43
CA MET A 541 52.38 -8.86 -78.25
C MET A 541 53.32 -7.68 -78.56
N SER A 542 54.11 -7.21 -77.59
CA SER A 542 55.13 -6.18 -77.81
C SER A 542 56.25 -6.65 -78.74
N ALA A 543 56.72 -7.89 -78.62
CA ALA A 543 57.71 -8.45 -79.53
C ALA A 543 57.19 -8.55 -80.98
N VAL A 544 55.92 -8.96 -81.15
CA VAL A 544 55.24 -9.00 -82.45
C VAL A 544 55.08 -7.60 -83.04
N SER A 545 54.65 -6.61 -82.25
CA SER A 545 54.52 -5.22 -82.71
C SER A 545 55.85 -4.60 -83.11
N VAL A 546 56.92 -4.80 -82.34
CA VAL A 546 58.27 -4.33 -82.69
C VAL A 546 58.77 -5.02 -83.96
N SER A 547 58.51 -6.32 -84.11
CA SER A 547 58.87 -7.08 -85.31
C SER A 547 58.12 -6.56 -86.55
N LEU A 548 56.82 -6.29 -86.43
CA LEU A 548 56.03 -5.68 -87.51
C LEU A 548 56.54 -4.29 -87.89
N ILE A 549 56.85 -3.44 -86.91
CA ILE A 549 57.44 -2.12 -87.17
C ILE A 549 58.79 -2.26 -87.90
N ALA A 550 59.65 -3.18 -87.46
CA ALA A 550 60.92 -3.46 -88.12
C ALA A 550 60.73 -3.95 -89.57
N ILE A 551 59.73 -4.81 -89.83
CA ILE A 551 59.36 -5.27 -91.17
C ILE A 551 58.89 -4.11 -92.05
N PHE A 552 58.02 -3.23 -91.53
CA PHE A 552 57.52 -2.07 -92.27
C PHE A 552 58.65 -1.06 -92.57
N ILE A 553 59.57 -0.83 -91.64
CA ILE A 553 60.77 0.00 -91.86
C ILE A 553 61.65 -0.62 -92.96
N ALA A 554 61.90 -1.93 -92.91
CA ALA A 554 62.67 -2.62 -93.93
C ALA A 554 62.02 -2.54 -95.32
N LEU A 555 60.70 -2.75 -95.42
CA LEU A 555 59.93 -2.64 -96.67
C LEU A 555 59.97 -1.21 -97.26
N THR A 556 59.99 -0.19 -96.40
CA THR A 556 60.12 1.22 -96.82
C THR A 556 61.54 1.52 -97.30
N ALA A 557 62.57 1.01 -96.61
CA ALA A 557 63.97 1.13 -97.02
C ALA A 557 64.25 0.42 -98.36
N LEU A 558 63.56 -0.68 -98.63
CA LEU A 558 63.58 -1.41 -99.90
C LEU A 558 62.76 -0.74 -101.02
N SER A 559 62.20 0.46 -100.78
CA SER A 559 61.38 1.24 -101.73
C SER A 559 60.08 0.54 -102.19
N VAL A 560 59.66 -0.51 -101.49
CA VAL A 560 58.41 -1.25 -101.79
C VAL A 560 57.19 -0.50 -101.28
N LEU A 561 57.35 0.33 -100.25
CA LEU A 561 56.28 1.08 -99.59
C LEU A 561 56.64 2.58 -99.47
N GLY A 562 55.70 3.47 -99.73
CA GLY A 562 55.91 4.92 -99.59
C GLY A 562 55.95 5.37 -98.12
N TRP A 563 56.80 6.36 -97.80
CA TRP A 563 56.98 6.88 -96.44
C TRP A 563 55.69 7.32 -95.70
N PRO A 564 54.62 7.84 -96.35
CA PRO A 564 53.39 8.18 -95.62
C PRO A 564 52.69 6.95 -95.05
N TRP A 565 52.77 5.81 -95.76
CA TRP A 565 52.16 4.55 -95.34
C TRP A 565 52.91 3.92 -94.17
N LEU A 566 54.22 4.16 -94.04
CA LEU A 566 54.99 3.77 -92.85
C LEU A 566 54.47 4.48 -91.60
N VAL A 567 54.23 5.78 -91.68
CA VAL A 567 53.71 6.58 -90.54
C VAL A 567 52.32 6.08 -90.13
N VAL A 568 51.43 5.85 -91.09
CA VAL A 568 50.08 5.31 -90.82
C VAL A 568 50.14 3.91 -90.21
N ALA A 569 51.01 3.02 -90.72
CA ALA A 569 51.17 1.67 -90.20
C ALA A 569 51.72 1.66 -88.76
N ILE A 570 52.72 2.50 -88.46
CA ILE A 570 53.27 2.63 -87.10
C ILE A 570 52.18 3.13 -86.13
N VAL A 571 51.44 4.17 -86.51
CA VAL A 571 50.36 4.71 -85.67
C VAL A 571 49.24 3.67 -85.47
N ALA A 572 48.88 2.92 -86.51
CA ALA A 572 47.88 1.85 -86.43
C ALA A 572 48.33 0.68 -85.55
N ILE A 573 49.60 0.25 -85.65
CA ILE A 573 50.17 -0.82 -84.80
C ILE A 573 50.22 -0.37 -83.34
N ILE A 574 50.68 0.85 -83.06
CA ILE A 574 50.71 1.41 -81.71
C ILE A 574 49.28 1.58 -81.16
N GLY A 575 48.35 2.06 -81.99
CA GLY A 575 46.95 2.21 -81.62
C GLY A 575 46.25 0.88 -81.34
N ALA A 576 46.50 -0.15 -82.17
CA ALA A 576 45.97 -1.50 -81.96
C ALA A 576 46.59 -2.17 -80.72
N TRP A 577 47.90 -2.03 -80.53
CA TRP A 577 48.60 -2.53 -79.35
C TRP A 577 48.09 -1.88 -78.05
N ALA A 578 47.95 -0.55 -78.05
CA ALA A 578 47.41 0.20 -76.92
C ALA A 578 45.92 -0.13 -76.67
N GLY A 579 45.12 -0.29 -77.73
CA GLY A 579 43.70 -0.62 -77.63
C GLY A 579 43.45 -2.02 -77.06
N VAL A 580 44.11 -3.04 -77.62
CA VAL A 580 44.00 -4.44 -77.16
C VAL A 580 44.59 -4.59 -75.75
N GLY A 581 45.72 -3.94 -75.47
CA GLY A 581 46.34 -3.90 -74.16
C GLY A 581 45.46 -3.25 -73.09
N SER A 582 44.85 -2.10 -73.38
CA SER A 582 43.87 -1.47 -72.49
C SER A 582 42.65 -2.36 -72.25
N TRP A 583 42.13 -3.04 -73.28
CA TRP A 583 40.99 -3.95 -73.12
C TRP A 583 41.30 -5.12 -72.17
N LEU A 584 42.47 -5.76 -72.32
CA LEU A 584 42.93 -6.83 -71.43
C LEU A 584 43.17 -6.34 -69.99
N HIS A 585 43.77 -5.15 -69.82
CA HIS A 585 44.01 -4.56 -68.50
C HIS A 585 42.70 -4.19 -67.79
N VAL A 586 41.70 -3.65 -68.50
CA VAL A 586 40.39 -3.35 -67.91
C VAL A 586 39.70 -4.63 -67.44
N LYS A 587 39.78 -5.72 -68.23
CA LYS A 587 39.20 -7.03 -67.85
C LYS A 587 39.90 -7.66 -66.63
N SER A 588 41.22 -7.50 -66.50
CA SER A 588 42.00 -8.00 -65.36
C SER A 588 41.84 -7.13 -64.10
N SER A 589 41.90 -5.80 -64.23
CA SER A 589 41.75 -4.86 -63.12
C SER A 589 40.35 -4.85 -62.52
N ALA A 590 39.31 -5.14 -63.30
CA ALA A 590 37.95 -5.27 -62.79
C ALA A 590 37.86 -6.32 -61.66
N LYS A 591 38.60 -7.43 -61.76
CA LYS A 591 38.64 -8.47 -60.72
C LYS A 591 39.42 -8.04 -59.47
N VAL A 592 40.52 -7.29 -59.63
CA VAL A 592 41.32 -6.76 -58.51
C VAL A 592 40.54 -5.68 -57.75
N TYR A 593 39.88 -4.75 -58.45
CA TYR A 593 39.02 -3.77 -57.81
C TYR A 593 37.78 -4.40 -57.17
N ALA A 594 37.22 -5.46 -57.76
CA ALA A 594 36.15 -6.23 -57.14
C ALA A 594 36.63 -6.89 -55.83
N TYR A 595 37.85 -7.45 -55.79
CA TYR A 595 38.45 -7.99 -54.59
C TYR A 595 38.75 -6.91 -53.54
N LEU A 596 39.37 -5.78 -53.93
CA LEU A 596 39.64 -4.66 -53.02
C LEU A 596 38.35 -4.05 -52.45
N ASN A 597 37.29 -3.93 -53.26
CA ASN A 597 35.98 -3.50 -52.80
C ASN A 597 35.34 -4.53 -51.86
N LYS A 598 35.53 -5.83 -52.11
CA LYS A 598 35.09 -6.90 -51.20
C LYS A 598 35.82 -6.83 -49.86
N VAL A 599 37.13 -6.60 -49.86
CA VAL A 599 37.93 -6.44 -48.65
C VAL A 599 37.52 -5.18 -47.87
N ARG A 600 37.35 -4.04 -48.55
CA ARG A 600 36.88 -2.79 -47.91
C ARG A 600 35.47 -2.95 -47.34
N ALA A 601 34.57 -3.59 -48.09
CA ALA A 601 33.21 -3.88 -47.62
C ALA A 601 33.25 -4.77 -46.36
N SER A 602 34.08 -5.81 -46.33
CA SER A 602 34.22 -6.66 -45.14
C SER A 602 34.82 -5.93 -43.93
N THR A 603 35.74 -4.98 -44.14
CA THR A 603 36.28 -4.16 -43.05
C THR A 603 35.23 -3.20 -42.49
N THR A 604 34.48 -2.49 -43.35
CA THR A 604 33.37 -1.64 -42.90
C THR A 604 32.31 -2.45 -42.15
N GLU A 605 31.97 -3.64 -42.65
CA GLU A 605 31.00 -4.52 -42.01
C GLU A 605 31.49 -5.05 -40.66
N LEU A 606 32.79 -5.34 -40.52
CA LEU A 606 33.40 -5.74 -39.26
C LEU A 606 33.41 -4.60 -38.23
N ASP A 607 33.76 -3.38 -38.65
CA ASP A 607 33.74 -2.19 -37.80
C ASP A 607 32.32 -1.90 -37.32
N ASP A 608 31.33 -1.96 -38.22
CA ASP A 608 29.91 -1.83 -37.90
C ASP A 608 29.46 -2.92 -36.92
N ALA A 609 29.78 -4.19 -37.18
CA ALA A 609 29.41 -5.31 -36.31
C ALA A 609 30.00 -5.15 -34.90
N THR A 610 31.26 -4.71 -34.81
CA THR A 610 31.95 -4.50 -33.53
C THR A 610 31.33 -3.34 -32.74
N ARG A 611 31.04 -2.21 -33.40
CA ARG A 611 30.37 -1.06 -32.77
C ARG A 611 28.95 -1.41 -32.33
N HIS A 612 28.16 -2.00 -33.22
CA HIS A 612 26.78 -2.43 -32.94
C HIS A 612 26.71 -3.44 -31.79
N ARG A 613 27.71 -4.32 -31.66
CA ARG A 613 27.81 -5.27 -30.54
C ARG A 613 27.99 -4.55 -29.20
N ILE A 614 28.83 -3.52 -29.13
CA ILE A 614 29.01 -2.72 -27.91
C ILE A 614 27.70 -1.99 -27.57
N GLU A 615 27.06 -1.37 -28.56
CA GLU A 615 25.75 -0.72 -28.38
C GLU A 615 24.67 -1.71 -27.93
N ALA A 616 24.69 -2.96 -28.43
CA ALA A 616 23.77 -4.03 -28.00
C ALA A 616 24.01 -4.47 -26.56
N LEU A 617 25.26 -4.54 -26.12
CA LEU A 617 25.59 -4.79 -24.73
C LEU A 617 25.15 -3.65 -23.80
N GLU A 618 25.29 -2.38 -24.22
CA GLU A 618 24.78 -1.23 -23.46
C GLU A 618 23.25 -1.22 -23.39
N ASP A 619 22.56 -1.52 -24.49
CA ASP A 619 21.11 -1.67 -24.53
C ASP A 619 20.65 -2.83 -23.64
N LEU A 620 21.37 -3.96 -23.67
CA LEU A 620 21.11 -5.11 -22.79
C LEU A 620 21.21 -4.70 -21.32
N ARG A 621 22.25 -3.94 -20.96
CA ARG A 621 22.43 -3.41 -19.60
C ARG A 621 21.26 -2.51 -19.17
N ARG A 622 20.82 -1.61 -20.06
CA ARG A 622 19.69 -0.70 -19.81
C ARG A 622 18.37 -1.48 -19.63
N ILE A 623 18.08 -2.41 -20.54
CA ILE A 623 16.82 -3.16 -20.52
C ILE A 623 16.77 -4.16 -19.36
N SER A 624 17.89 -4.81 -18.99
CA SER A 624 17.94 -5.68 -17.81
C SER A 624 17.65 -4.90 -16.52
N ARG A 625 18.22 -3.69 -16.39
CA ARG A 625 17.95 -2.82 -15.23
C ARG A 625 16.50 -2.35 -15.19
N ALA A 626 15.96 -1.93 -16.34
CA ALA A 626 14.55 -1.56 -16.46
C ALA A 626 13.62 -2.73 -16.13
N TYR A 627 13.97 -3.95 -16.55
CA TYR A 627 13.21 -5.16 -16.26
C TYR A 627 13.18 -5.48 -14.76
N ARG A 628 14.31 -5.38 -14.06
CA ARG A 628 14.34 -5.57 -12.60
C ARG A 628 13.52 -4.51 -11.88
N GLN A 629 13.70 -3.24 -12.23
CA GLN A 629 12.91 -2.15 -11.64
C GLN A 629 11.41 -2.35 -11.90
N TYR A 630 11.04 -2.83 -13.08
CA TYR A 630 9.67 -3.22 -13.40
C TYR A 630 9.13 -4.27 -12.42
N LEU A 631 9.88 -5.34 -12.13
CA LEU A 631 9.44 -6.37 -11.18
C LEU A 631 9.23 -5.78 -9.78
N ASP A 632 10.17 -4.94 -9.32
CA ASP A 632 10.09 -4.32 -8.00
C ASP A 632 8.89 -3.35 -7.88
N TRP A 633 8.67 -2.50 -8.90
CA TRP A 633 7.50 -1.62 -8.94
C TRP A 633 6.19 -2.37 -9.11
N SER A 634 6.15 -3.42 -9.93
CA SER A 634 4.98 -4.28 -10.12
C SER A 634 4.61 -5.00 -8.83
N ARG A 635 5.60 -5.43 -8.03
CA ARG A 635 5.38 -6.07 -6.72
C ARG A 635 4.72 -5.10 -5.75
N ALA A 636 5.28 -3.90 -5.57
CA ALA A 636 4.72 -2.89 -4.67
C ALA A 636 3.34 -2.39 -5.15
N PHE A 637 3.17 -2.22 -6.46
CA PHE A 637 1.92 -1.77 -7.05
C PHE A 637 0.81 -2.82 -6.97
N GLY A 638 1.12 -4.09 -7.25
CA GLY A 638 0.19 -5.21 -7.07
C GLY A 638 -0.28 -5.30 -5.62
N ALA A 639 0.65 -5.29 -4.66
CA ALA A 639 0.36 -5.25 -3.24
C ALA A 639 -0.60 -4.11 -2.86
N PHE A 640 -0.35 -2.92 -3.40
CA PHE A 640 -1.21 -1.76 -3.15
C PHE A 640 -2.61 -1.92 -3.74
N ILE A 641 -2.76 -2.26 -5.02
CA ILE A 641 -4.08 -2.23 -5.65
C ILE A 641 -5.03 -3.30 -5.10
N HIS A 642 -4.51 -4.41 -4.59
CA HIS A 642 -5.31 -5.48 -3.98
C HIS A 642 -5.76 -5.16 -2.54
N ALA A 643 -5.09 -4.21 -1.85
CA ALA A 643 -5.50 -3.71 -0.54
C ALA A 643 -5.13 -2.22 -0.34
N PRO A 644 -5.73 -1.30 -1.11
CA PRO A 644 -5.29 0.10 -1.19
C PRO A 644 -5.47 0.85 0.13
N LEU A 645 -6.53 0.48 0.86
CA LEU A 645 -6.88 1.01 2.18
C LEU A 645 -6.45 0.09 3.33
N GLY A 646 -5.70 -1.00 3.04
CA GLY A 646 -5.38 -2.02 4.04
C GLY A 646 -6.61 -2.80 4.51
N HIS A 647 -6.50 -3.38 5.70
CA HIS A 647 -7.55 -4.19 6.32
C HIS A 647 -8.23 -3.44 7.46
N ALA A 648 -9.55 -3.63 7.58
CA ALA A 648 -10.27 -3.20 8.77
C ALA A 648 -9.72 -3.97 9.97
N SER A 649 -9.43 -3.28 11.08
CA SER A 649 -9.05 -3.96 12.31
C SER A 649 -10.24 -4.78 12.78
N ALA A 650 -10.06 -6.08 12.98
CA ALA A 650 -11.07 -6.89 13.65
C ALA A 650 -11.20 -6.36 15.08
N SER A 651 -12.33 -5.74 15.42
CA SER A 651 -12.68 -5.57 16.82
C SER A 651 -12.89 -6.97 17.38
N ALA A 652 -12.30 -7.25 18.54
CA ALA A 652 -12.59 -8.50 19.23
C ALA A 652 -14.11 -8.58 19.39
N GLU A 653 -14.72 -9.62 18.81
CA GLU A 653 -16.16 -9.86 18.89
C GLU A 653 -16.54 -9.81 20.37
N ARG A 654 -17.22 -8.74 20.79
CA ARG A 654 -17.63 -8.57 22.18
C ARG A 654 -18.73 -9.59 22.44
N GLN A 655 -18.34 -10.77 22.90
CA GLN A 655 -19.29 -11.71 23.47
C GLN A 655 -19.95 -11.02 24.65
N LEU A 656 -21.24 -10.73 24.53
CA LEU A 656 -22.02 -10.16 25.63
C LEU A 656 -22.09 -11.19 26.76
N HIS A 657 -21.38 -10.95 27.86
CA HIS A 657 -21.45 -11.80 29.06
C HIS A 657 -22.43 -11.25 30.11
N VAL A 658 -22.88 -9.99 29.97
CA VAL A 658 -23.83 -9.33 30.89
C VAL A 658 -25.27 -9.52 30.41
N GLY A 659 -26.21 -9.76 31.34
CA GLY A 659 -27.63 -9.89 31.01
C GLY A 659 -28.49 -10.48 32.12
N GLN A 660 -27.98 -11.52 32.77
CA GLN A 660 -28.69 -12.18 33.86
C GLN A 660 -28.66 -11.30 35.12
N GLY A 661 -29.83 -11.11 35.74
CA GLY A 661 -29.95 -10.38 37.01
C GLY A 661 -29.83 -8.85 36.91
N MET A 662 -29.91 -8.26 35.71
CA MET A 662 -30.01 -6.79 35.58
C MET A 662 -31.41 -6.28 35.97
N PRO A 663 -31.52 -5.09 36.60
CA PRO A 663 -32.81 -4.46 36.86
C PRO A 663 -33.44 -3.99 35.54
N LEU A 664 -34.77 -3.95 35.49
CA LEU A 664 -35.52 -3.63 34.26
C LEU A 664 -35.21 -2.24 33.66
N ASN A 665 -34.69 -1.31 34.46
CA ASN A 665 -34.32 0.04 34.01
C ASN A 665 -33.11 0.04 33.09
N LEU A 666 -32.25 -0.97 33.20
CA LEU A 666 -30.99 -1.09 32.47
C LEU A 666 -31.10 -2.26 31.50
N ALA A 667 -30.88 -2.01 30.22
CA ALA A 667 -30.67 -3.08 29.26
C ALA A 667 -29.45 -2.80 28.39
N ILE A 668 -28.72 -3.86 28.09
CA ILE A 668 -27.51 -3.81 27.28
C ILE A 668 -27.74 -4.72 26.08
N GLY A 669 -27.53 -4.17 24.89
CA GLY A 669 -27.68 -4.86 23.63
C GLY A 669 -26.36 -4.85 22.84
N VAL A 670 -26.18 -5.85 22.00
CA VAL A 670 -25.14 -5.86 20.96
C VAL A 670 -25.84 -5.81 19.62
N ALA A 671 -25.50 -4.85 18.77
CA ALA A 671 -26.02 -4.79 17.42
C ALA A 671 -25.52 -6.00 16.63
N VAL A 672 -26.42 -6.65 15.90
CA VAL A 672 -26.09 -7.82 15.07
C VAL A 672 -26.01 -7.35 13.62
N PRO A 673 -24.92 -7.67 12.90
CA PRO A 673 -24.82 -7.31 11.49
C PRO A 673 -25.93 -7.99 10.68
N ASP A 674 -26.69 -7.18 9.96
CA ASP A 674 -27.62 -7.62 8.91
C ASP A 674 -26.90 -7.48 7.56
N GLU A 675 -26.64 -8.61 6.88
CA GLU A 675 -25.86 -8.63 5.64
C GLU A 675 -26.47 -7.73 4.55
N GLU A 676 -27.81 -7.71 4.44
CA GLU A 676 -28.51 -6.86 3.47
C GLU A 676 -28.35 -5.37 3.81
N ALA A 677 -28.53 -5.01 5.10
CA ALA A 677 -28.34 -3.64 5.56
C ALA A 677 -26.90 -3.15 5.37
N VAL A 678 -25.92 -4.01 5.68
CA VAL A 678 -24.49 -3.70 5.50
C VAL A 678 -24.19 -3.49 4.02
N GLU A 679 -24.70 -4.33 3.14
CA GLU A 679 -24.50 -4.21 1.70
C GLU A 679 -25.10 -2.92 1.13
N ASP A 680 -26.35 -2.61 1.50
CA ASP A 680 -27.05 -1.41 1.04
C ASP A 680 -26.35 -0.12 1.50
N VAL A 681 -25.98 -0.04 2.79
CA VAL A 681 -25.29 1.12 3.34
C VAL A 681 -23.87 1.22 2.78
N ALA A 682 -23.16 0.10 2.63
CA ALA A 682 -21.85 0.11 1.99
C ALA A 682 -21.96 0.68 0.57
N ASN A 683 -22.88 0.18 -0.25
CA ASN A 683 -23.06 0.67 -1.63
C ASN A 683 -23.42 2.17 -1.69
N ARG A 684 -24.24 2.65 -0.75
CA ARG A 684 -24.55 4.08 -0.59
C ARG A 684 -23.31 4.91 -0.24
N TRP A 685 -22.54 4.49 0.76
CA TRP A 685 -21.39 5.26 1.26
C TRP A 685 -20.15 5.15 0.38
N ARG A 686 -19.98 4.06 -0.37
CA ARG A 686 -18.90 3.90 -1.36
C ARG A 686 -18.86 5.06 -2.36
N GLY A 687 -20.01 5.61 -2.77
CA GLY A 687 -20.05 6.77 -3.65
C GLY A 687 -19.51 8.07 -3.04
N GLU A 688 -19.53 8.20 -1.71
CA GLU A 688 -18.95 9.35 -1.00
C GLU A 688 -17.45 9.15 -0.70
N LEU A 689 -17.04 7.90 -0.46
CA LEU A 689 -15.66 7.52 -0.15
C LEU A 689 -14.78 7.47 -1.41
N PHE A 690 -15.31 6.96 -2.51
CA PHE A 690 -14.57 6.73 -3.75
C PHE A 690 -14.94 7.77 -4.81
N ARG A 691 -14.23 8.89 -4.78
CA ARG A 691 -14.29 9.93 -5.82
C ARG A 691 -13.23 9.67 -6.88
N VAL A 692 -13.41 10.27 -8.05
CA VAL A 692 -12.39 10.19 -9.11
C VAL A 692 -11.01 10.58 -8.58
N GLY A 693 -10.00 9.74 -8.81
CA GLY A 693 -8.62 9.99 -8.37
C GLY A 693 -8.30 9.60 -6.92
N TRP A 694 -9.22 8.94 -6.19
CA TRP A 694 -9.06 8.56 -4.79
C TRP A 694 -7.82 7.71 -4.48
N LEU A 695 -7.32 6.93 -5.46
CA LEU A 695 -6.12 6.11 -5.24
C LEU A 695 -4.86 6.94 -5.03
N SER A 696 -4.84 8.20 -5.42
CA SER A 696 -3.65 9.07 -5.28
C SER A 696 -3.30 9.29 -3.80
N ASP A 697 -4.31 9.51 -2.97
CA ASP A 697 -4.12 9.71 -1.52
C ASP A 697 -3.84 8.39 -0.82
N ALA A 698 -4.50 7.30 -1.25
CA ALA A 698 -4.25 5.95 -0.75
C ALA A 698 -2.81 5.49 -1.05
N TRP A 699 -2.31 5.75 -2.26
CA TRP A 699 -0.94 5.45 -2.68
C TRP A 699 0.09 6.25 -1.88
N ARG A 700 -0.15 7.56 -1.71
CA ARG A 700 0.74 8.39 -0.89
C ARG A 700 0.81 7.89 0.55
N SER A 701 -0.34 7.52 1.13
CA SER A 701 -0.39 6.88 2.45
C SER A 701 0.39 5.56 2.48
N PHE A 702 0.25 4.72 1.44
CA PHE A 702 0.93 3.43 1.34
C PHE A 702 2.46 3.56 1.28
N VAL A 703 2.99 4.50 0.50
CA VAL A 703 4.44 4.69 0.37
C VAL A 703 5.04 5.39 1.60
N THR A 704 4.24 6.20 2.32
CA THR A 704 4.70 6.92 3.52
C THR A 704 4.69 6.02 4.76
N ASP A 705 3.75 5.09 4.85
CA ASP A 705 3.60 4.14 5.96
C ASP A 705 4.57 2.96 5.82
N LEU A 706 5.85 3.25 6.03
CA LEU A 706 6.93 2.27 5.85
C LEU A 706 6.95 1.22 6.98
N PRO A 707 7.02 -0.08 6.65
CA PRO A 707 6.99 -1.17 7.64
C PRO A 707 8.27 -1.20 8.50
N ALA A 708 8.12 -1.74 9.71
CA ALA A 708 9.24 -1.88 10.65
C ALA A 708 10.35 -2.84 10.16
N SER A 709 10.01 -3.78 9.28
CA SER A 709 10.95 -4.75 8.67
C SER A 709 12.08 -4.09 7.87
N LEU A 710 11.89 -2.83 7.42
CA LEU A 710 12.92 -2.09 6.70
C LEU A 710 14.09 -1.62 7.59
N GLY A 711 13.97 -1.67 8.91
CA GLY A 711 15.02 -1.25 9.84
C GLY A 711 15.53 0.17 9.53
N ASN A 712 16.86 0.34 9.43
CA ASN A 712 17.50 1.64 9.18
C ASN A 712 17.13 2.26 7.83
N LEU A 713 16.80 1.44 6.82
CA LEU A 713 16.42 1.92 5.49
C LEU A 713 15.14 2.77 5.56
N ARG A 714 14.26 2.50 6.52
CA ARG A 714 13.07 3.31 6.80
C ARG A 714 13.41 4.77 7.02
N HIS A 715 14.43 5.06 7.85
CA HIS A 715 14.84 6.42 8.16
C HIS A 715 15.50 7.11 6.96
N HIS A 716 16.30 6.38 6.17
CA HIS A 716 16.90 6.94 4.95
C HIS A 716 15.83 7.31 3.92
N LEU A 717 14.82 6.47 3.72
CA LEU A 717 13.71 6.75 2.81
C LEU A 717 12.83 7.93 3.27
N GLN A 718 12.66 8.10 4.58
CA GLN A 718 11.96 9.26 5.15
C GLN A 718 12.73 10.57 4.96
N GLN A 719 14.07 10.52 4.93
CA GLN A 719 14.93 11.68 4.73
C GLN A 719 15.14 12.04 3.25
N ASP A 720 15.29 11.05 2.38
CA ASP A 720 15.47 11.23 0.94
C ASP A 720 14.56 10.29 0.13
N PRO A 721 13.37 10.77 -0.27
CA PRO A 721 12.45 10.02 -1.12
C PRO A 721 13.03 9.66 -2.51
N ASN A 722 14.06 10.37 -2.99
CA ASN A 722 14.63 10.14 -4.33
C ASN A 722 15.44 8.83 -4.40
N LEU A 723 15.75 8.21 -3.27
CA LEU A 723 16.46 6.92 -3.21
C LEU A 723 15.74 5.83 -4.00
N LEU A 724 14.41 5.82 -4.02
CA LEU A 724 13.64 4.84 -4.81
C LEU A 724 13.83 5.03 -6.32
N GLY A 725 13.92 6.29 -6.78
CA GLY A 725 14.13 6.61 -8.19
C GLY A 725 15.57 6.38 -8.66
N ASN A 726 16.54 6.62 -7.77
CA ASN A 726 17.96 6.41 -8.05
C ASN A 726 18.40 4.95 -7.89
N ASP A 727 17.68 4.20 -7.08
CA ASP A 727 17.86 2.77 -6.82
C ASP A 727 19.33 2.35 -6.60
N PRO A 728 20.01 2.95 -5.60
CA PRO A 728 21.36 2.56 -5.24
C PRO A 728 21.38 1.17 -4.58
N ALA A 729 22.50 0.47 -4.67
CA ALA A 729 22.71 -0.76 -3.91
C ALA A 729 23.26 -0.43 -2.52
N ILE A 730 22.57 -0.87 -1.47
CA ILE A 730 23.02 -0.78 -0.06
C ILE A 730 23.25 -2.19 0.44
N ASP A 731 24.46 -2.46 0.96
CA ASP A 731 24.95 -3.81 1.31
C ASP A 731 24.78 -4.83 0.18
N GLY A 732 25.02 -4.41 -1.06
CA GLY A 732 24.97 -5.29 -2.24
C GLY A 732 23.56 -5.60 -2.77
N VAL A 733 22.50 -5.06 -2.17
CA VAL A 733 21.12 -5.25 -2.64
C VAL A 733 20.51 -3.90 -3.05
N PRO A 734 19.83 -3.79 -4.20
CA PRO A 734 19.13 -2.58 -4.61
C PRO A 734 18.08 -2.14 -3.58
N VAL A 735 18.01 -0.84 -3.31
CA VAL A 735 17.04 -0.24 -2.36
C VAL A 735 15.61 -0.53 -2.78
N LEU A 736 15.30 -0.45 -4.09
CA LEU A 736 13.95 -0.66 -4.59
C LEU A 736 13.47 -2.11 -4.36
N THR A 737 14.36 -3.09 -4.49
CA THR A 737 14.06 -4.50 -4.20
C THR A 737 13.73 -4.70 -2.72
N ARG A 738 14.57 -4.17 -1.80
CA ARG A 738 14.28 -4.25 -0.35
C ARG A 738 12.96 -3.58 0.03
N TRP A 739 12.72 -2.39 -0.52
CA TRP A 739 11.51 -1.61 -0.27
C TRP A 739 10.24 -2.33 -0.75
N SER A 740 10.24 -2.81 -1.98
CA SER A 740 9.06 -3.45 -2.58
C SER A 740 8.71 -4.79 -1.92
N THR A 741 9.71 -5.60 -1.54
CA THR A 741 9.49 -6.85 -0.78
C THR A 741 8.89 -6.55 0.59
N ALA A 742 9.47 -5.62 1.34
CA ALA A 742 8.99 -5.29 2.68
C ALA A 742 7.55 -4.74 2.66
N LEU A 743 7.21 -3.92 1.67
CA LEU A 743 5.84 -3.42 1.49
C LEU A 743 4.87 -4.55 1.19
N ALA A 744 5.18 -5.42 0.22
CA ALA A 744 4.32 -6.53 -0.15
C ALA A 744 4.06 -7.49 1.02
N GLU A 745 5.07 -7.76 1.86
CA GLU A 745 4.91 -8.59 3.06
C GLU A 745 4.08 -7.93 4.16
N SER A 746 3.99 -6.59 4.18
CA SER A 746 3.30 -5.85 5.24
C SER A 746 1.81 -5.59 4.98
N VAL A 747 1.33 -5.84 3.76
CA VAL A 747 -0.04 -5.51 3.31
C VAL A 747 -1.11 -6.09 4.23
N ASP A 748 -0.98 -7.35 4.62
CA ASP A 748 -1.96 -8.06 5.45
C ASP A 748 -2.10 -7.47 6.85
N THR A 749 -1.06 -6.81 7.34
CA THR A 749 -1.02 -6.20 8.67
C THR A 749 -1.36 -4.71 8.66
N ARG A 750 -1.53 -4.11 7.48
CA ARG A 750 -1.75 -2.68 7.33
C ARG A 750 -3.16 -2.31 7.77
N GLN A 751 -3.26 -1.34 8.68
CA GLN A 751 -4.53 -0.83 9.17
C GLN A 751 -5.13 0.23 8.24
N LEU A 752 -6.43 0.43 8.38
CA LEU A 752 -7.17 1.49 7.71
C LEU A 752 -6.53 2.87 7.94
N PRO A 753 -6.26 3.66 6.89
CA PRO A 753 -5.80 5.04 7.03
C PRO A 753 -6.74 5.88 7.90
N GLN A 754 -6.17 6.68 8.82
CA GLN A 754 -6.95 7.50 9.75
C GLN A 754 -7.94 8.44 9.06
N ALA A 755 -7.57 9.04 7.92
CA ALA A 755 -8.44 9.93 7.16
C ALA A 755 -9.71 9.20 6.68
N THR A 756 -9.57 7.97 6.18
CA THR A 756 -10.69 7.14 5.75
C THR A 756 -11.53 6.70 6.94
N GLY A 757 -10.90 6.29 8.05
CA GLY A 757 -11.60 5.96 9.30
C GLY A 757 -12.44 7.12 9.82
N ASN A 758 -11.88 8.33 9.88
CA ASN A 758 -12.59 9.54 10.30
C ASN A 758 -13.75 9.87 9.36
N ARG A 759 -13.61 9.63 8.05
CA ARG A 759 -14.70 9.84 7.08
C ARG A 759 -15.85 8.87 7.29
N ILE A 760 -15.57 7.60 7.60
CA ILE A 760 -16.59 6.60 7.94
C ILE A 760 -17.33 6.99 9.23
N ILE A 761 -16.59 7.45 10.25
CA ILE A 761 -17.18 7.97 11.51
C ILE A 761 -18.11 9.15 11.23
N GLU A 762 -17.69 10.10 10.38
CA GLU A 762 -18.52 11.25 10.03
C GLU A 762 -19.79 10.84 9.25
N LEU A 763 -19.68 9.91 8.30
CA LEU A 763 -20.84 9.38 7.57
C LEU A 763 -21.86 8.75 8.52
N THR A 764 -21.37 7.99 9.51
CA THR A 764 -22.21 7.39 10.56
C THR A 764 -22.96 8.43 11.39
N ARG A 765 -22.35 9.59 11.63
CA ARG A 765 -22.96 10.70 12.37
C ARG A 765 -24.02 11.43 11.53
N THR A 766 -23.75 11.62 10.24
CA THR A 766 -24.59 12.43 9.35
C THR A 766 -25.75 11.68 8.69
N ASP A 767 -25.61 10.38 8.44
CA ASP A 767 -26.61 9.55 7.75
C ASP A 767 -27.41 8.71 8.78
N ALA A 768 -28.39 9.37 9.40
CA ALA A 768 -29.23 8.75 10.44
C ALA A 768 -30.02 7.54 9.92
N GLU A 769 -30.50 7.58 8.67
CA GLU A 769 -31.25 6.48 8.05
C GLU A 769 -30.36 5.23 7.89
N ALA A 770 -29.13 5.40 7.41
CA ALA A 770 -28.17 4.30 7.31
C ALA A 770 -27.82 3.74 8.69
N ARG A 771 -27.62 4.60 9.69
CA ARG A 771 -27.35 4.16 11.07
C ARG A 771 -28.50 3.34 11.63
N ASP A 772 -29.74 3.81 11.50
CA ASP A 772 -30.92 3.08 12.00
C ASP A 772 -31.10 1.73 11.30
N ARG A 773 -30.80 1.67 9.99
CA ARG A 773 -30.84 0.41 9.23
C ARG A 773 -29.78 -0.59 9.72
N LEU A 774 -28.54 -0.12 9.93
CA LEU A 774 -27.43 -0.93 10.44
C LEU A 774 -27.66 -1.45 11.86
N LEU A 775 -28.32 -0.65 12.71
CA LEU A 775 -28.57 -0.97 14.11
C LEU A 775 -29.94 -1.64 14.34
N SER A 776 -30.63 -2.05 13.27
CA SER A 776 -32.02 -2.54 13.33
C SER A 776 -32.21 -3.83 14.12
N ARG A 777 -31.17 -4.68 14.20
CA ARG A 777 -31.17 -5.96 14.91
C ARG A 777 -30.29 -5.89 16.14
N VAL A 778 -30.84 -6.24 17.30
CA VAL A 778 -30.14 -6.19 18.58
C VAL A 778 -30.22 -7.54 19.28
N LEU A 779 -29.07 -8.07 19.67
CA LEU A 779 -28.97 -9.21 20.56
C LEU A 779 -28.99 -8.74 22.01
N VAL A 780 -29.99 -9.20 22.75
CA VAL A 780 -30.11 -8.98 24.20
C VAL A 780 -30.04 -10.32 24.92
N ARG A 781 -29.77 -10.30 26.22
CA ARG A 781 -29.95 -11.47 27.08
C ARG A 781 -31.20 -11.30 27.93
N ASP A 782 -32.01 -12.33 28.02
CA ASP A 782 -33.18 -12.34 28.90
C ASP A 782 -32.77 -12.48 30.38
N GLY A 783 -33.75 -12.40 31.29
CA GLY A 783 -33.51 -12.54 32.73
C GLY A 783 -32.93 -13.89 33.17
N ARG A 784 -32.90 -14.90 32.29
CA ARG A 784 -32.26 -16.20 32.48
C ARG A 784 -30.86 -16.27 31.86
N GLY A 785 -30.40 -15.18 31.26
CA GLY A 785 -29.13 -15.10 30.55
C GLY A 785 -29.14 -15.69 29.13
N THR A 786 -30.30 -16.08 28.60
CA THR A 786 -30.42 -16.66 27.25
C THR A 786 -30.34 -15.56 26.20
N PRO A 787 -29.49 -15.68 25.17
CA PRO A 787 -29.44 -14.70 24.09
C PRO A 787 -30.75 -14.75 23.28
N ARG A 788 -31.33 -13.58 23.04
CA ARG A 788 -32.54 -13.38 22.24
C ARG A 788 -32.33 -12.19 21.32
N GLU A 789 -32.64 -12.36 20.05
CA GLU A 789 -32.63 -11.26 19.10
C GLU A 789 -33.97 -10.50 19.15
N VAL A 790 -33.91 -9.18 19.13
CA VAL A 790 -35.05 -8.25 19.12
C VAL A 790 -34.80 -7.13 18.12
N SER A 791 -35.86 -6.45 17.69
CA SER A 791 -35.69 -5.23 16.90
C SER A 791 -35.17 -4.08 17.76
N ARG A 792 -34.48 -3.11 17.14
CA ARG A 792 -34.06 -1.87 17.82
C ARG A 792 -35.26 -1.14 18.45
N THR A 793 -36.38 -1.10 17.74
CA THR A 793 -37.61 -0.46 18.20
C THR A 793 -38.13 -1.09 19.49
N ASP A 794 -38.15 -2.42 19.56
CA ASP A 794 -38.56 -3.14 20.78
C ASP A 794 -37.55 -2.94 21.92
N PHE A 795 -36.26 -2.83 21.60
CA PHE A 795 -35.21 -2.63 22.59
C PHE A 795 -35.30 -1.28 23.31
N ILE A 796 -35.67 -0.22 22.58
CA ILE A 796 -35.79 1.15 23.10
C ILE A 796 -37.23 1.53 23.50
N GLU A 797 -38.19 0.62 23.33
CA GLU A 797 -39.61 0.91 23.51
C GLU A 797 -39.91 1.60 24.85
N GLY A 798 -40.59 2.75 24.78
CA GLY A 798 -41.02 3.53 25.94
C GLY A 798 -39.98 4.52 26.47
N LEU A 799 -38.76 4.49 25.94
CA LEU A 799 -37.70 5.49 26.20
C LEU A 799 -37.54 6.48 25.04
N ASP A 800 -38.09 6.15 23.88
CA ASP A 800 -38.22 6.99 22.69
C ASP A 800 -39.20 8.17 22.89
N ARG A 801 -40.01 8.16 23.96
CA ARG A 801 -41.02 9.17 24.25
C ARG A 801 -40.61 10.08 25.40
N SER A 802 -40.67 11.40 25.17
CA SER A 802 -40.38 12.42 26.18
C SER A 802 -41.63 12.83 26.96
N GLU A 803 -42.34 11.88 27.58
CA GLU A 803 -43.54 12.17 28.37
C GLU A 803 -43.19 12.42 29.85
N VAL A 804 -43.83 13.44 30.45
CA VAL A 804 -43.75 13.74 31.90
C VAL A 804 -44.92 13.04 32.59
N LEU A 805 -44.92 11.72 32.56
CA LEU A 805 -45.91 10.89 33.24
C LEU A 805 -45.19 9.90 34.16
N GLY A 806 -45.80 9.66 35.32
CA GLY A 806 -45.31 8.69 36.32
C GLY A 806 -45.29 9.22 37.75
N SER A 807 -45.19 8.30 38.68
CA SER A 807 -44.94 8.59 40.10
C SER A 807 -43.79 7.75 40.62
N PHE A 808 -42.98 8.33 41.50
CA PHE A 808 -41.90 7.63 42.21
C PHE A 808 -42.45 6.61 43.21
N GLN A 809 -41.58 5.65 43.57
CA GLN A 809 -41.87 4.59 44.52
C GLN A 809 -42.34 5.15 45.88
N PRO A 810 -43.49 4.70 46.43
CA PRO A 810 -44.06 5.31 47.63
C PRO A 810 -43.18 5.22 48.87
N GLY A 811 -42.43 4.13 49.02
CA GLY A 811 -41.53 3.87 50.15
C GLY A 811 -40.28 4.76 50.18
N LEU A 812 -40.03 5.60 49.18
CA LEU A 812 -39.04 6.67 49.27
C LEU A 812 -39.51 7.81 50.21
N PHE A 813 -40.83 7.96 50.37
CA PHE A 813 -41.46 9.07 51.09
C PHE A 813 -42.06 8.62 52.43
N ASN A 814 -42.17 9.52 53.40
CA ASN A 814 -42.88 9.21 54.65
C ASN A 814 -44.40 9.12 54.42
N ALA A 815 -45.15 8.70 55.44
CA ALA A 815 -46.60 8.55 55.36
C ALA A 815 -47.35 9.86 55.00
N ALA A 816 -46.82 11.03 55.37
CA ALA A 816 -47.37 12.34 55.01
C ALA A 816 -46.95 12.80 53.59
N GLY A 817 -45.79 12.35 53.12
CA GLY A 817 -45.22 12.57 51.79
C GLY A 817 -45.75 11.60 50.73
N ALA A 818 -46.54 10.59 51.13
CA ALA A 818 -47.23 9.66 50.23
C ALA A 818 -48.37 10.31 49.41
N VAL A 819 -48.62 11.61 49.57
CA VAL A 819 -49.55 12.39 48.73
C VAL A 819 -49.11 12.32 47.27
N VAL A 820 -50.07 12.16 46.35
CA VAL A 820 -49.82 11.94 44.92
C VAL A 820 -48.92 13.04 44.32
N ASP A 821 -49.11 14.30 44.73
CA ASP A 821 -48.38 15.45 44.17
C ASP A 821 -46.87 15.46 44.46
N ILE A 822 -46.43 14.99 45.63
CA ILE A 822 -45.01 14.94 46.01
C ILE A 822 -44.27 13.88 45.18
N ARG A 823 -44.95 12.77 44.89
CA ARG A 823 -44.42 11.63 44.13
C ARG A 823 -44.41 11.84 42.63
N GLN A 824 -45.05 12.90 42.12
CA GLN A 824 -45.11 13.13 40.68
C GLN A 824 -43.72 13.43 40.10
N VAL A 825 -43.46 12.83 38.93
CA VAL A 825 -42.35 13.25 38.08
C VAL A 825 -42.63 14.68 37.60
N ARG A 826 -41.65 15.57 37.77
CA ARG A 826 -41.74 16.98 37.35
C ARG A 826 -40.97 17.25 36.06
N HIS A 827 -39.88 16.52 35.83
CA HIS A 827 -39.07 16.66 34.63
C HIS A 827 -38.65 15.28 34.09
N THR A 828 -38.69 15.13 32.77
CA THR A 828 -38.08 14.01 32.06
C THR A 828 -36.97 14.57 31.17
N LEU A 829 -35.75 14.08 31.35
CA LEU A 829 -34.59 14.41 30.52
C LEU A 829 -34.30 13.17 29.67
N SER A 830 -34.37 13.30 28.35
CA SER A 830 -34.04 12.23 27.40
C SER A 830 -32.82 12.63 26.59
N GLN A 831 -31.85 11.72 26.50
CA GLN A 831 -30.63 11.88 25.72
C GLN A 831 -30.45 10.64 24.86
N GLU A 832 -30.38 10.83 23.55
CA GLU A 832 -29.99 9.80 22.59
C GLU A 832 -28.75 10.30 21.88
N ASP A 833 -27.59 9.93 22.42
CA ASP A 833 -26.30 10.33 21.88
C ASP A 833 -25.60 9.12 21.25
N ALA A 834 -24.89 9.37 20.16
CA ALA A 834 -24.18 8.35 19.41
C ALA A 834 -22.70 8.71 19.27
N THR A 835 -21.85 7.74 19.50
CA THR A 835 -20.40 7.83 19.34
C THR A 835 -19.96 6.81 18.29
N GLY A 836 -19.82 7.24 17.03
CA GLY A 836 -19.74 6.29 15.92
C GLY A 836 -21.07 5.54 15.76
N LEU A 837 -21.02 4.21 15.72
CA LEU A 837 -22.24 3.36 15.73
C LEU A 837 -22.68 2.94 17.15
N ASP A 838 -21.90 3.24 18.20
CA ASP A 838 -22.31 2.95 19.58
C ASP A 838 -23.34 3.99 20.03
N VAL A 839 -24.44 3.52 20.63
CA VAL A 839 -25.58 4.37 21.01
C VAL A 839 -25.90 4.16 22.48
N ALA A 840 -26.05 5.26 23.21
CA ALA A 840 -26.61 5.27 24.55
C ALA A 840 -27.90 6.08 24.54
N LEU A 841 -29.00 5.43 24.93
CA LEU A 841 -30.26 6.10 25.21
C LEU A 841 -30.43 6.17 26.73
N VAL A 842 -30.49 7.39 27.26
CA VAL A 842 -30.57 7.66 28.69
C VAL A 842 -31.79 8.54 28.95
N VAL A 843 -32.70 8.04 29.78
CA VAL A 843 -33.86 8.81 30.25
C VAL A 843 -33.78 8.97 31.76
N VAL A 844 -33.72 10.21 32.24
CA VAL A 844 -33.66 10.56 33.66
C VAL A 844 -34.92 11.31 34.04
N GLN A 845 -35.68 10.77 34.99
CA GLN A 845 -36.87 11.41 35.55
C GLN A 845 -36.56 12.00 36.92
N LEU A 846 -36.97 13.25 37.11
CA LEU A 846 -36.73 14.04 38.31
C LEU A 846 -38.06 14.44 38.96
N GLY A 847 -38.12 14.36 40.29
CA GLY A 847 -39.22 14.88 41.09
C GLY A 847 -39.08 16.37 41.39
N GLY A 848 -39.91 16.85 42.31
CA GLY A 848 -39.73 18.18 42.91
C GLY A 848 -38.53 18.19 43.87
N ALA A 849 -38.08 19.39 44.24
CA ALA A 849 -37.10 19.58 45.31
C ALA A 849 -37.81 19.71 46.65
N TYR A 850 -37.52 18.82 47.59
CA TYR A 850 -38.24 18.74 48.86
C TYR A 850 -37.29 18.75 50.06
N ASP A 851 -37.82 19.11 51.23
CA ASP A 851 -37.10 18.96 52.49
C ASP A 851 -36.90 17.47 52.81
N PRO A 852 -35.73 17.04 53.33
CA PRO A 852 -35.47 15.66 53.74
C PRO A 852 -36.54 15.08 54.68
N ALA A 853 -37.19 15.92 55.49
CA ALA A 853 -38.28 15.51 56.37
C ALA A 853 -39.46 14.88 55.64
N ASN A 854 -39.62 15.09 54.31
CA ASN A 854 -40.66 14.47 53.49
C ASN A 854 -40.31 13.05 53.01
N LEU A 855 -39.05 12.63 53.16
CA LEU A 855 -38.60 11.28 52.82
C LEU A 855 -38.89 10.29 53.95
N ALA A 856 -38.88 9.00 53.64
CA ALA A 856 -39.12 7.93 54.61
C ALA A 856 -38.05 7.92 55.71
N GLY A 857 -38.42 7.46 56.91
CA GLY A 857 -37.53 7.43 58.06
C GLY A 857 -38.12 8.05 59.32
N THR A 858 -37.33 8.02 60.39
CA THR A 858 -37.68 8.65 61.66
C THR A 858 -37.48 10.17 61.55
N GLN A 859 -38.49 10.94 61.96
CA GLN A 859 -38.37 12.40 61.94
C GLN A 859 -37.39 12.85 63.03
N ARG A 860 -36.38 13.65 62.65
CA ARG A 860 -35.50 14.30 63.62
C ARG A 860 -36.31 15.34 64.40
N PRO A 861 -36.34 15.33 65.75
CA PRO A 861 -36.99 16.41 66.49
C PRO A 861 -36.26 17.73 66.20
N PRO A 862 -37.00 18.86 66.08
CA PRO A 862 -36.37 20.16 65.86
C PRO A 862 -35.46 20.51 67.05
N GLU A 863 -34.21 20.91 66.77
CA GLU A 863 -33.32 21.47 67.78
C GLU A 863 -33.92 22.80 68.29
N GLU A 864 -34.34 22.85 69.55
CA GLU A 864 -34.70 24.10 70.23
C GLU A 864 -33.46 24.99 70.39
N PRO A 865 -33.54 26.30 70.11
CA PRO A 865 -32.46 27.22 70.41
C PRO A 865 -32.37 27.46 71.92
N GLN A 866 -31.32 26.94 72.58
CA GLN A 866 -30.97 27.30 73.95
C GLN A 866 -30.45 28.74 74.01
N SER A 867 -31.29 29.66 74.47
CA SER A 867 -30.89 31.00 74.89
C SER A 867 -30.35 30.98 76.32
N LEU A 868 -29.03 30.90 76.46
CA LEU A 868 -28.34 31.29 77.68
C LEU A 868 -28.26 32.82 77.75
N GLN A 869 -29.20 33.46 78.45
CA GLN A 869 -29.02 34.82 78.95
C GLN A 869 -28.38 34.77 80.34
N SER A 870 -27.08 35.04 80.41
CA SER A 870 -26.43 35.52 81.62
C SER A 870 -26.55 37.04 81.68
N SER A 871 -27.44 37.56 82.52
CA SER A 871 -27.45 38.96 82.94
C SER A 871 -26.74 39.09 84.29
N SER A 872 -25.65 39.85 84.31
CA SER A 872 -25.13 40.59 85.47
C SER A 872 -25.15 42.05 85.01
N ASP A 873 -26.05 42.89 85.54
CA ASP A 873 -25.88 43.80 86.70
C ASP A 873 -25.92 45.25 86.12
N THR A 874 -26.52 46.31 86.68
CA THR A 874 -26.99 46.67 88.04
C THR A 874 -27.95 47.90 87.97
N PHE A 875 -28.48 48.29 89.15
CA PHE A 875 -29.23 49.49 89.61
C PHE A 875 -30.71 49.19 89.89
N ILE A 876 -31.21 49.09 91.13
CA ILE A 876 -30.93 49.81 92.41
C ILE A 876 -30.62 48.86 93.55
#